data_AF-A0A5A5TEE3-F1
#
_entry.id   AF-A0A5A5TEE3-F1
#
_cell.length_a   1.000
_cell.length_b   1.000
_cell.length_c   1.000
_cell.angle_alpha   90.00
_cell.angle_beta   90.00
_cell.angle_gamma   90.00
#
_symmetry.space_group_name_H-M   'P 1'
#
loop_
_entity.id
_entity.type
_entity.pdbx_description
1 polymer ?
#
loop_
_entity_poly.entity_id
_entity_poly.type
_entity_poly.pdbx_seq_one_letter_code
_entity_poly.pdbx_strand_id
1 'polypeptide(L)'
;MLGSDTHLLPLRIITVKELDATNLAHAMKRRNISIRFRVGPIGRFESALIPMLKPDGTGKGFILVLDEDLSPADQVALFGHAVAHLIRNHRDQATGQKLTLDPNNDAVHIDKVDELRYFDLAHTHDRINRNVIETCPRLHQLFETPEEGPIVQAQVRQKLDDLLRKKGWTGFYVRQTHLYTDGRVLPDPNGRTRRGKRQSIDALLRIELSLPTAALHVQRSDETEATALRRVREAGQKLSVPFGYMVTEKREILEYDWTTGSDADVTLRAELPDRSELTERWFKALQLTEKKERDALTHTFYMQDKQPRYYQEAAINRAIIATMQARRGLRPKRILLTLATGTGKTQIAFQILWKLRQSHNTRRILFLADRSYLLDQAQFNAFGPFTDALARGTGKIDIVHDVLFASYQWLTTNNAVTGQPNYLDYPSDYFDIIVIDECHRGSADEDSNWRKVLLHFSEAIQIGLTATPLATRDVQTNAYFGASIYTYSLSQGINDGYLAPYRVHRIQIGKQVAKPAPEQDQKDNPSATQVTQATQATQNFIGVVPEAPEQDGKPQEEVAPEIVTETAQAMREYTTVIADHLANYLRQTDTQAKTIIFCVDNNHANQMRLALETACADFARAGDIVRIVDDDGNDGKLDLNNFCIPKERQPVIVTTSRLLSTGVDVPTCKNIVLARGVGSIVEFKQIIGRGTRLYTTATPAKNWFTILDYSGAIKHFFDRDFDGDPEAIQNEQLIIKTPTSTAENTEQAEPGEQPGTETKREADPSERVADTATDSPATQQEEDNHNTVVTPGAESDAEEPASHPGQNNTPEQEAGSPQDSQQENSGAPATNTIDEQTEQTGVEGTGKGNPAEEGARADDLAASIQASRSEGQSAVSERKKPRQVKEQPSAKFTGPQEATAEQAETLAKAEKQGRAHRLGKKSDGTVYEIVNDVIYELGPDNHLRLGSMHDFAQQALRGYISTPEDFRLLWLTKEGQKEIKEQLEGELVTTDALAAALKKDDVDVLDLLLYVVFDIEPLTRVQRVERLRQRHQDFFQRFAQPPLASQVLNAILDKYILGEAPDVSKPALLSLPPLTKLGMPMDLSRAFSTGPERKNVSEVLRELRSLLYSV
;
A
#
# COMPACT_ATOMS: atom_id res chain seq x y z
N MET A 1 -12.05 -34.50 -47.95
CA MET A 1 -13.03 -35.15 -47.04
C MET A 1 -13.69 -34.06 -46.24
N LEU A 2 -15.02 -33.91 -46.37
CA LEU A 2 -16.00 -33.08 -45.65
C LEU A 2 -17.01 -32.54 -46.67
N GLY A 3 -18.17 -33.17 -46.75
CA GLY A 3 -19.36 -32.61 -47.40
C GLY A 3 -20.26 -31.98 -46.34
N SER A 4 -21.22 -31.15 -46.76
CA SER A 4 -22.26 -30.47 -45.95
C SER A 4 -21.84 -29.57 -44.77
N ASP A 5 -20.71 -29.81 -44.10
CA ASP A 5 -20.35 -29.18 -42.82
C ASP A 5 -19.67 -27.81 -42.99
N THR A 6 -20.23 -26.94 -43.84
CA THR A 6 -19.73 -25.57 -44.10
C THR A 6 -19.81 -24.62 -42.91
N HIS A 7 -20.24 -25.10 -41.74
CA HIS A 7 -20.40 -24.35 -40.51
C HIS A 7 -19.23 -24.53 -39.52
N LEU A 8 -18.32 -25.48 -39.76
CA LEU A 8 -17.19 -25.78 -38.86
C LEU A 8 -15.93 -24.96 -39.15
N LEU A 9 -15.88 -24.23 -40.26
CA LEU A 9 -14.74 -23.43 -40.73
C LEU A 9 -15.22 -22.03 -41.15
N PRO A 10 -14.36 -21.00 -41.06
CA PRO A 10 -14.67 -19.69 -41.62
C PRO A 10 -14.79 -19.78 -43.15
N LEU A 11 -15.81 -19.13 -43.72
CA LEU A 11 -16.12 -19.09 -45.16
C LEU A 11 -14.95 -18.53 -45.98
N ARG A 12 -14.19 -17.60 -45.40
CA ARG A 12 -12.92 -17.06 -45.90
C ARG A 12 -12.02 -16.67 -44.73
N ILE A 13 -10.72 -16.72 -44.96
CA ILE A 13 -9.68 -16.06 -44.16
C ILE A 13 -9.20 -14.85 -44.96
N ILE A 14 -8.94 -13.72 -44.30
CA ILE A 14 -8.44 -12.48 -44.89
C ILE A 14 -7.34 -11.92 -43.99
N THR A 15 -6.20 -11.54 -44.54
CA THR A 15 -5.22 -10.71 -43.82
C THR A 15 -5.53 -9.23 -44.01
N VAL A 16 -5.33 -8.44 -42.96
CA VAL A 16 -5.38 -6.97 -42.98
C VAL A 16 -4.23 -6.46 -42.12
N LYS A 17 -3.22 -5.85 -42.75
CA LYS A 17 -2.13 -5.22 -42.04
C LYS A 17 -2.64 -4.13 -41.07
N GLU A 18 -2.04 -4.06 -39.88
CA GLU A 18 -2.33 -3.06 -38.85
C GLU A 18 -3.80 -3.10 -38.41
N LEU A 19 -4.26 -4.27 -37.95
CA LEU A 19 -5.67 -4.57 -37.74
C LEU A 19 -6.26 -3.80 -36.55
N ASP A 20 -7.10 -2.81 -36.85
CA ASP A 20 -7.96 -2.08 -35.92
C ASP A 20 -9.37 -1.89 -36.48
N ALA A 21 -10.24 -1.19 -35.76
CA ALA A 21 -11.62 -0.93 -36.17
C ALA A 21 -11.73 -0.18 -37.52
N THR A 22 -10.79 0.74 -37.78
CA THR A 22 -10.76 1.60 -38.97
C THR A 22 -10.30 0.81 -40.19
N ASN A 23 -9.20 0.09 -40.07
CA ASN A 23 -8.66 -0.75 -41.14
C ASN A 23 -9.58 -1.94 -41.44
N LEU A 24 -10.22 -2.53 -40.42
CA LEU A 24 -11.25 -3.54 -40.61
C LEU A 24 -12.48 -2.98 -41.34
N ALA A 25 -13.00 -1.82 -40.94
CA ALA A 25 -14.14 -1.18 -41.59
C ALA A 25 -13.84 -0.86 -43.07
N HIS A 26 -12.63 -0.39 -43.40
CA HIS A 26 -12.20 -0.18 -44.78
C HIS A 26 -12.09 -1.50 -45.57
N ALA A 27 -11.51 -2.54 -44.96
CA ALA A 27 -11.37 -3.87 -45.58
C ALA A 27 -12.73 -4.55 -45.84
N MET A 28 -13.74 -4.31 -44.99
CA MET A 28 -15.10 -4.84 -45.14
C MET A 28 -15.97 -3.99 -46.08
N LYS A 29 -15.86 -2.66 -46.03
CA LYS A 29 -16.54 -1.73 -46.95
C LYS A 29 -16.15 -1.99 -48.41
N ARG A 30 -14.86 -2.28 -48.70
CA ARG A 30 -14.38 -2.71 -50.02
C ARG A 30 -14.99 -4.04 -50.53
N ARG A 31 -15.77 -4.75 -49.69
CA ARG A 31 -16.38 -6.05 -49.97
C ARG A 31 -17.90 -6.05 -49.78
N ASN A 32 -18.52 -4.88 -49.63
CA ASN A 32 -19.94 -4.69 -49.28
C ASN A 32 -20.39 -5.45 -48.02
N ILE A 33 -19.50 -5.57 -47.02
CA ILE A 33 -19.81 -6.13 -45.71
C ILE A 33 -19.97 -4.98 -44.71
N SER A 34 -21.13 -4.91 -44.06
CA SER A 34 -21.35 -4.06 -42.89
C SER A 34 -20.93 -4.82 -41.63
N ILE A 35 -20.36 -4.12 -40.65
CA ILE A 35 -19.93 -4.72 -39.38
C ILE A 35 -20.48 -3.92 -38.20
N ARG A 36 -20.89 -4.62 -37.14
CA ARG A 36 -21.20 -4.02 -35.83
C ARG A 36 -20.34 -4.66 -34.76
N PHE A 37 -19.86 -3.85 -33.82
CA PHE A 37 -19.22 -4.34 -32.61
C PHE A 37 -20.22 -4.25 -31.45
N ARG A 38 -20.31 -5.28 -30.60
CA ARG A 38 -21.08 -5.19 -29.33
C ARG A 38 -20.43 -4.22 -28.34
N VAL A 39 -19.10 -4.16 -28.36
CA VAL A 39 -18.26 -3.19 -27.65
C VAL A 39 -17.15 -2.79 -28.62
N GLY A 40 -16.96 -1.49 -28.87
CA GLY A 40 -15.95 -1.02 -29.81
C GLY A 40 -14.53 -1.31 -29.31
N PRO A 41 -13.66 -1.96 -30.11
CA PRO A 41 -12.28 -2.23 -29.69
C PRO A 41 -11.46 -0.95 -29.57
N ILE A 42 -10.74 -0.82 -28.45
CA ILE A 42 -9.81 0.28 -28.20
C ILE A 42 -8.41 -0.14 -28.69
N GLY A 43 -8.02 0.39 -29.85
CA GLY A 43 -6.73 0.08 -30.49
C GLY A 43 -6.76 -1.16 -31.39
N ARG A 44 -5.57 -1.73 -31.64
CA ARG A 44 -5.39 -2.93 -32.49
C ARG A 44 -5.84 -4.21 -31.78
N PHE A 45 -6.19 -5.21 -32.60
CA PHE A 45 -6.53 -6.57 -32.19
C PHE A 45 -6.04 -7.55 -33.25
N GLU A 46 -5.50 -8.68 -32.82
CA GLU A 46 -4.78 -9.60 -33.71
C GLU A 46 -5.71 -10.43 -34.61
N SER A 47 -6.98 -10.63 -34.25
CA SER A 47 -7.98 -11.21 -35.15
C SER A 47 -9.43 -10.79 -34.87
N ALA A 48 -10.28 -10.95 -35.88
CA ALA A 48 -11.72 -10.72 -35.81
C ALA A 48 -12.51 -11.79 -36.58
N LEU A 49 -13.51 -12.39 -35.94
CA LEU A 49 -14.45 -13.34 -36.53
C LEU A 49 -15.79 -12.62 -36.79
N ILE A 50 -16.08 -12.40 -38.08
CA ILE A 50 -17.15 -11.52 -38.56
C ILE A 50 -18.32 -12.36 -39.07
N PRO A 51 -19.56 -12.17 -38.56
CA PRO A 51 -20.72 -12.88 -39.08
C PRO A 51 -21.10 -12.42 -40.49
N MET A 52 -21.60 -13.34 -41.30
CA MET A 52 -22.13 -13.08 -42.63
C MET A 52 -23.59 -13.52 -42.70
N LEU A 53 -24.48 -12.65 -43.19
CA LEU A 53 -25.86 -13.01 -43.52
C LEU A 53 -26.00 -13.44 -45.00
N LYS A 54 -27.11 -14.12 -45.29
CA LYS A 54 -27.66 -14.29 -46.64
C LYS A 54 -28.64 -13.13 -46.94
N PRO A 55 -29.08 -12.95 -48.20
CA PRO A 55 -30.10 -11.94 -48.56
C PRO A 55 -31.48 -12.15 -47.90
N ASP A 56 -31.75 -13.34 -47.37
CA ASP A 56 -32.96 -13.68 -46.61
C ASP A 56 -32.86 -13.32 -45.10
N GLY A 57 -31.76 -12.70 -44.67
CA GLY A 57 -31.50 -12.34 -43.27
C GLY A 57 -30.95 -13.48 -42.41
N THR A 58 -30.85 -14.71 -42.92
CA THR A 58 -30.34 -15.86 -42.14
C THR A 58 -28.81 -15.93 -42.14
N GLY A 59 -28.23 -16.37 -41.02
CA GLY A 59 -26.79 -16.59 -40.88
C GLY A 59 -26.24 -17.54 -41.95
N LYS A 60 -25.24 -17.05 -42.70
CA LYS A 60 -24.52 -17.79 -43.75
C LYS A 60 -23.26 -18.49 -43.23
N GLY A 61 -22.66 -17.95 -42.17
CA GLY A 61 -21.39 -18.41 -41.60
C GLY A 61 -20.56 -17.20 -41.12
N PHE A 62 -19.24 -17.37 -41.00
CA PHE A 62 -18.33 -16.32 -40.53
C PHE A 62 -17.14 -16.13 -41.49
N ILE A 63 -16.51 -14.95 -41.46
CA ILE A 63 -15.21 -14.66 -42.09
C ILE A 63 -14.20 -14.41 -40.97
N LEU A 64 -13.03 -15.03 -41.03
CA LEU A 64 -11.92 -14.71 -40.13
C LEU A 64 -11.03 -13.65 -40.76
N VAL A 65 -10.67 -12.64 -39.99
CA VAL A 65 -9.65 -11.64 -40.33
C VAL A 65 -8.51 -11.78 -39.34
N LEU A 66 -7.27 -11.79 -39.84
CA LEU A 66 -6.03 -11.82 -39.06
C LEU A 66 -5.20 -10.57 -39.36
N ASP A 67 -4.42 -10.06 -38.40
CA ASP A 67 -3.38 -9.08 -38.73
C ASP A 67 -2.27 -9.74 -39.56
N GLU A 68 -1.81 -9.04 -40.58
CA GLU A 68 -0.79 -9.50 -41.52
C GLU A 68 0.62 -9.51 -40.89
N ASP A 69 0.86 -8.64 -39.90
CA ASP A 69 2.17 -8.52 -39.23
C ASP A 69 2.42 -9.60 -38.15
N LEU A 70 1.52 -10.58 -37.99
CA LEU A 70 1.63 -11.68 -37.03
C LEU A 70 2.62 -12.78 -37.45
N SER A 71 3.22 -13.46 -36.47
CA SER A 71 4.01 -14.66 -36.75
C SER A 71 3.13 -15.79 -37.32
N PRO A 72 3.66 -16.67 -38.20
CA PRO A 72 2.88 -17.79 -38.73
C PRO A 72 2.35 -18.75 -37.65
N ALA A 73 3.03 -18.85 -36.50
CA ALA A 73 2.55 -19.64 -35.36
C ALA A 73 1.30 -19.00 -34.73
N ASP A 74 1.31 -17.68 -34.53
CA ASP A 74 0.20 -16.95 -33.94
C ASP A 74 -1.01 -16.88 -34.87
N GLN A 75 -0.79 -16.73 -36.18
CA GLN A 75 -1.84 -16.85 -37.20
C GLN A 75 -2.53 -18.23 -37.15
N VAL A 76 -1.75 -19.31 -36.98
CA VAL A 76 -2.27 -20.69 -36.83
C VAL A 76 -3.01 -20.88 -35.50
N ALA A 77 -2.52 -20.29 -34.41
CA ALA A 77 -3.16 -20.37 -33.10
C ALA A 77 -4.54 -19.67 -33.09
N LEU A 78 -4.61 -18.43 -33.59
CA LEU A 78 -5.87 -17.67 -33.75
C LEU A 78 -6.84 -18.37 -34.69
N PHE A 79 -6.36 -18.94 -35.80
CA PHE A 79 -7.20 -19.74 -36.69
C PHE A 79 -7.76 -20.99 -35.98
N GLY A 80 -6.95 -21.70 -35.21
CA GLY A 80 -7.39 -22.87 -34.43
C GLY A 80 -8.46 -22.53 -33.39
N HIS A 81 -8.30 -21.40 -32.70
CA HIS A 81 -9.28 -20.87 -31.73
C HIS A 81 -10.60 -20.46 -32.40
N ALA A 82 -10.54 -19.72 -33.50
CA ALA A 82 -11.71 -19.37 -34.29
C ALA A 82 -12.47 -20.62 -34.80
N VAL A 83 -11.75 -21.65 -35.24
CA VAL A 83 -12.36 -22.94 -35.65
C VAL A 83 -12.99 -23.66 -34.45
N ALA A 84 -12.40 -23.60 -33.26
CA ALA A 84 -12.99 -24.23 -32.06
C ALA A 84 -14.26 -23.52 -31.57
N HIS A 85 -14.39 -22.20 -31.72
CA HIS A 85 -15.67 -21.48 -31.56
C HIS A 85 -16.75 -22.01 -32.50
N LEU A 86 -16.42 -22.23 -33.77
CA LEU A 86 -17.36 -22.74 -34.78
C LEU A 86 -17.77 -24.20 -34.52
N ILE A 87 -16.82 -25.06 -34.13
CA ILE A 87 -17.09 -26.45 -33.70
C ILE A 87 -18.01 -26.48 -32.48
N ARG A 88 -17.80 -25.57 -31.51
CA ARG A 88 -18.66 -25.45 -30.33
C ARG A 88 -20.06 -24.98 -30.70
N ASN A 89 -20.19 -23.91 -31.49
CA ASN A 89 -21.49 -23.44 -32.01
C ASN A 89 -22.30 -24.55 -32.68
N HIS A 90 -21.65 -25.40 -33.48
CA HIS A 90 -22.32 -26.53 -34.14
C HIS A 90 -22.83 -27.58 -33.13
N ARG A 91 -22.10 -27.84 -32.05
CA ARG A 91 -22.54 -28.71 -30.94
C ARG A 91 -23.67 -28.07 -30.13
N ASP A 92 -23.57 -26.78 -29.82
CA ASP A 92 -24.62 -26.01 -29.15
C ASP A 92 -25.92 -26.12 -29.97
N GLN A 93 -25.84 -25.87 -31.29
CA GLN A 93 -26.96 -25.99 -32.23
C GLN A 93 -27.56 -27.41 -32.28
N ALA A 94 -26.72 -28.44 -32.42
CA ALA A 94 -27.16 -29.83 -32.50
C ALA A 94 -27.79 -30.37 -31.20
N THR A 95 -27.52 -29.72 -30.06
CA THR A 95 -28.10 -30.07 -28.74
C THR A 95 -29.24 -29.14 -28.33
N GLY A 96 -29.66 -28.21 -29.19
CA GLY A 96 -30.72 -27.24 -28.89
C GLY A 96 -30.32 -26.18 -27.85
N GLN A 97 -29.02 -26.06 -27.55
CA GLN A 97 -28.49 -25.05 -26.62
C GLN A 97 -28.32 -23.70 -27.32
N LYS A 98 -28.27 -22.63 -26.52
CA LYS A 98 -28.07 -21.27 -27.03
C LYS A 98 -26.66 -21.12 -27.58
N LEU A 99 -26.54 -20.73 -28.85
CA LEU A 99 -25.27 -20.53 -29.55
C LEU A 99 -24.33 -19.59 -28.77
N THR A 100 -23.06 -20.00 -28.68
CA THR A 100 -21.99 -19.20 -28.07
C THR A 100 -21.69 -17.92 -28.88
N LEU A 101 -21.59 -18.02 -30.21
CA LEU A 101 -21.52 -16.89 -31.14
C LEU A 101 -22.65 -17.00 -32.19
N ASP A 102 -23.63 -16.10 -32.15
CA ASP A 102 -24.79 -16.12 -33.04
C ASP A 102 -24.53 -15.34 -34.35
N PRO A 103 -24.51 -15.99 -35.54
CA PRO A 103 -24.29 -15.30 -36.81
C PRO A 103 -25.44 -14.38 -37.23
N ASN A 104 -26.61 -14.46 -36.59
CA ASN A 104 -27.76 -13.58 -36.86
C ASN A 104 -27.71 -12.28 -36.03
N ASN A 105 -26.65 -12.06 -35.25
CA ASN A 105 -26.53 -10.95 -34.30
C ASN A 105 -25.73 -9.74 -34.83
N ASP A 106 -25.21 -9.79 -36.07
CA ASP A 106 -24.30 -8.81 -36.72
C ASP A 106 -23.01 -8.47 -35.93
N ALA A 107 -22.78 -9.11 -34.79
CA ALA A 107 -21.72 -8.81 -33.86
C ALA A 107 -20.39 -9.48 -34.25
N VAL A 108 -19.37 -8.67 -34.50
CA VAL A 108 -17.99 -9.14 -34.63
C VAL A 108 -17.46 -9.63 -33.28
N HIS A 109 -16.93 -10.85 -33.23
CA HIS A 109 -16.08 -11.35 -32.15
C HIS A 109 -14.62 -11.01 -32.45
N ILE A 110 -13.81 -10.72 -31.44
CA ILE A 110 -12.39 -10.36 -31.60
C ILE A 110 -11.55 -11.14 -30.61
N ASP A 111 -10.34 -11.50 -31.01
CA ASP A 111 -9.38 -12.22 -30.17
C ASP A 111 -7.99 -11.58 -30.29
N LYS A 112 -7.29 -11.51 -29.15
CA LYS A 112 -5.88 -11.12 -29.06
C LYS A 112 -5.03 -12.31 -28.66
N VAL A 113 -3.87 -12.49 -29.29
CA VAL A 113 -2.96 -13.61 -29.01
C VAL A 113 -2.59 -13.60 -27.53
N ASP A 114 -2.16 -12.45 -26.99
CA ASP A 114 -1.72 -12.35 -25.61
C ASP A 114 -2.86 -12.61 -24.61
N GLU A 115 -4.09 -12.19 -24.89
CA GLU A 115 -5.26 -12.56 -24.06
C GLU A 115 -5.50 -14.07 -24.05
N LEU A 116 -5.13 -14.77 -25.13
CA LEU A 116 -5.16 -16.23 -25.24
C LEU A 116 -3.86 -16.93 -24.75
N ARG A 117 -2.82 -16.20 -24.34
CA ARG A 117 -1.58 -16.78 -23.77
C ARG A 117 -1.59 -16.88 -22.23
N TYR A 118 -2.52 -16.23 -21.53
CA TYR A 118 -2.47 -16.07 -20.05
C TYR A 118 -3.56 -16.85 -19.27
N PHE A 119 -4.02 -18.00 -19.78
CA PHE A 119 -5.17 -18.72 -19.19
C PHE A 119 -5.02 -19.23 -17.75
N ASP A 120 -3.79 -19.45 -17.25
CA ASP A 120 -3.54 -19.83 -15.85
C ASP A 120 -3.77 -18.68 -14.85
N LEU A 121 -3.98 -17.45 -15.31
CA LEU A 121 -4.35 -16.31 -14.46
C LEU A 121 -5.87 -16.14 -14.42
N ALA A 122 -6.43 -16.14 -13.21
CA ALA A 122 -7.88 -16.20 -12.94
C ALA A 122 -8.72 -14.97 -13.35
N HIS A 123 -8.25 -14.17 -14.31
CA HIS A 123 -8.80 -12.86 -14.67
C HIS A 123 -9.01 -12.63 -16.18
N THR A 124 -8.98 -13.69 -17.02
CA THR A 124 -9.55 -13.62 -18.38
C THR A 124 -11.05 -13.30 -18.26
N HIS A 125 -11.45 -12.07 -18.57
CA HIS A 125 -12.83 -11.61 -18.36
C HIS A 125 -13.84 -12.30 -19.29
N ASP A 126 -13.40 -12.80 -20.44
CA ASP A 126 -14.27 -13.54 -21.35
C ASP A 126 -14.37 -15.03 -21.02
N ARG A 127 -15.54 -15.42 -20.50
CA ARG A 127 -15.95 -16.82 -20.31
C ARG A 127 -16.12 -17.59 -21.63
N ILE A 128 -16.42 -16.92 -22.74
CA ILE A 128 -16.63 -17.57 -24.04
C ILE A 128 -15.30 -18.17 -24.53
N ASN A 129 -14.24 -17.37 -24.58
CA ASN A 129 -12.89 -17.79 -24.93
C ASN A 129 -12.31 -18.85 -23.97
N ARG A 130 -12.42 -18.65 -22.65
CA ARG A 130 -11.93 -19.63 -21.65
C ARG A 130 -12.53 -21.02 -21.88
N ASN A 131 -13.86 -21.11 -21.98
CA ASN A 131 -14.55 -22.39 -22.16
C ASN A 131 -14.14 -23.11 -23.47
N VAL A 132 -13.78 -22.37 -24.53
CA VAL A 132 -13.32 -22.97 -25.80
C VAL A 132 -11.98 -23.67 -25.66
N ILE A 133 -11.02 -23.06 -24.96
CA ILE A 133 -9.68 -23.62 -24.79
C ILE A 133 -9.65 -24.73 -23.72
N GLU A 134 -10.47 -24.63 -22.68
CA GLU A 134 -10.77 -25.76 -21.78
C GLU A 134 -11.39 -26.96 -22.54
N THR A 135 -12.25 -26.70 -23.54
CA THR A 135 -12.88 -27.74 -24.37
C THR A 135 -11.91 -28.33 -25.42
N CYS A 136 -10.87 -27.60 -25.80
CA CYS A 136 -9.92 -28.00 -26.84
C CYS A 136 -8.45 -27.92 -26.38
N PRO A 137 -7.97 -28.82 -25.50
CA PRO A 137 -6.64 -28.72 -24.86
C PRO A 137 -5.44 -28.63 -25.81
N ARG A 138 -5.57 -29.07 -27.08
CA ARG A 138 -4.51 -28.92 -28.10
C ARG A 138 -4.32 -27.48 -28.59
N LEU A 139 -5.25 -26.56 -28.33
CA LEU A 139 -5.07 -25.13 -28.63
C LEU A 139 -4.07 -24.47 -27.67
N HIS A 140 -4.03 -24.91 -26.40
CA HIS A 140 -3.07 -24.40 -25.42
C HIS A 140 -1.62 -24.48 -25.94
N GLN A 141 -1.29 -25.63 -26.55
CA GLN A 141 0.01 -25.92 -27.18
C GLN A 141 0.36 -25.05 -28.40
N LEU A 142 -0.60 -24.27 -28.92
CA LEU A 142 -0.38 -23.29 -30.00
C LEU A 142 -0.26 -21.85 -29.47
N PHE A 143 -0.76 -21.56 -28.26
CA PHE A 143 -0.63 -20.26 -27.60
C PHE A 143 0.59 -20.15 -26.68
N GLU A 144 1.20 -21.28 -26.29
CA GLU A 144 2.50 -21.32 -25.64
C GLU A 144 3.56 -20.57 -26.49
N THR A 145 4.19 -19.54 -25.91
CA THR A 145 5.25 -18.77 -26.60
C THR A 145 6.40 -19.68 -27.03
N PRO A 146 6.92 -19.57 -28.27
CA PRO A 146 7.93 -20.47 -28.79
C PRO A 146 9.32 -20.24 -28.16
N GLU A 147 9.54 -20.79 -26.96
CA GLU A 147 10.88 -21.04 -26.44
C GLU A 147 11.48 -22.27 -27.13
N GLU A 148 12.30 -22.06 -28.16
CA GLU A 148 13.01 -23.13 -28.88
C GLU A 148 12.04 -24.05 -29.67
N GLY A 149 12.54 -24.84 -30.63
CA GLY A 149 11.67 -25.67 -31.46
C GLY A 149 11.01 -26.80 -30.65
N PRO A 150 9.70 -27.10 -30.79
CA PRO A 150 9.03 -28.14 -29.98
C PRO A 150 9.65 -29.54 -30.16
N ILE A 151 10.25 -29.81 -31.33
CA ILE A 151 11.01 -31.03 -31.60
C ILE A 151 12.31 -31.07 -30.77
N VAL A 152 13.02 -29.94 -30.65
CA VAL A 152 14.26 -29.83 -29.86
C VAL A 152 13.95 -30.00 -28.38
N GLN A 153 12.92 -29.30 -27.87
CA GLN A 153 12.47 -29.46 -26.49
C GLN A 153 12.05 -30.90 -26.18
N ALA A 154 11.28 -31.56 -27.06
CA ALA A 154 10.86 -32.96 -26.87
C ALA A 154 12.06 -33.92 -26.80
N GLN A 155 13.06 -33.76 -27.68
CA GLN A 155 14.28 -34.58 -27.67
C GLN A 155 15.16 -34.32 -26.44
N VAL A 156 15.32 -33.05 -26.03
CA VAL A 156 16.03 -32.67 -24.80
C VAL A 156 15.35 -33.29 -23.58
N ARG A 157 14.02 -33.15 -23.49
CA ARG A 157 13.22 -33.67 -22.37
C ARG A 157 13.28 -35.19 -22.27
N GLN A 158 13.14 -35.91 -23.39
CA GLN A 158 13.23 -37.37 -23.39
C GLN A 158 14.60 -37.87 -22.92
N LYS A 159 15.70 -37.30 -23.45
CA LYS A 159 17.06 -37.61 -23.00
C LYS A 159 17.23 -37.39 -21.49
N LEU A 160 16.61 -36.33 -20.96
CA LEU A 160 16.70 -35.96 -19.54
C LEU A 160 15.84 -36.85 -18.64
N ASP A 161 14.62 -37.20 -19.06
CA ASP A 161 13.72 -38.12 -18.36
C ASP A 161 14.40 -39.48 -18.10
N ASP A 162 15.00 -40.08 -19.13
CA ASP A 162 15.66 -41.38 -19.03
C ASP A 162 16.87 -41.34 -18.07
N LEU A 163 17.68 -40.27 -18.14
CA LEU A 163 18.85 -40.07 -17.28
C LEU A 163 18.46 -39.88 -15.80
N LEU A 164 17.44 -39.06 -15.52
CA LEU A 164 17.00 -38.78 -14.15
C LEU A 164 16.30 -39.99 -13.53
N ARG A 165 15.43 -40.68 -14.27
CA ARG A 165 14.74 -41.89 -13.80
C ARG A 165 15.73 -43.00 -13.43
N LYS A 166 16.80 -43.20 -14.21
CA LYS A 166 17.87 -44.18 -13.91
C LYS A 166 18.52 -43.94 -12.54
N LYS A 167 18.53 -42.70 -12.05
CA LYS A 167 19.14 -42.29 -10.77
C LYS A 167 18.11 -41.96 -9.67
N GLY A 168 16.85 -42.38 -9.84
CA GLY A 168 15.77 -42.20 -8.86
C GLY A 168 15.23 -40.77 -8.74
N TRP A 169 15.75 -39.83 -9.52
CA TRP A 169 15.29 -38.44 -9.57
C TRP A 169 13.88 -38.38 -10.21
N THR A 170 12.86 -38.37 -9.35
CA THR A 170 11.45 -38.50 -9.71
C THR A 170 10.55 -37.70 -8.77
N GLY A 171 9.31 -37.43 -9.19
CA GLY A 171 8.33 -36.71 -8.38
C GLY A 171 8.79 -35.30 -8.01
N PHE A 172 8.50 -34.88 -6.78
CA PHE A 172 8.76 -33.52 -6.30
C PHE A 172 10.25 -33.17 -6.09
N TYR A 173 11.14 -34.15 -6.13
CA TYR A 173 12.60 -33.95 -6.06
C TYR A 173 13.19 -33.39 -7.37
N VAL A 174 12.39 -33.31 -8.44
CA VAL A 174 12.77 -32.77 -9.75
C VAL A 174 11.76 -31.74 -10.21
N ARG A 175 12.22 -30.55 -10.60
CA ARG A 175 11.42 -29.60 -11.38
C ARG A 175 12.03 -29.46 -12.77
N GLN A 176 11.51 -30.20 -13.74
CA GLN A 176 11.84 -30.02 -15.17
C GLN A 176 11.37 -28.65 -15.66
N THR A 177 12.06 -28.08 -16.65
CA THR A 177 11.80 -26.76 -17.24
C THR A 177 11.56 -25.71 -16.15
N HIS A 178 12.50 -25.62 -15.20
CA HIS A 178 12.36 -24.72 -14.07
C HIS A 178 12.61 -23.27 -14.49
N LEU A 179 11.53 -22.58 -14.83
CA LEU A 179 11.47 -21.12 -14.90
C LEU A 179 11.71 -20.52 -13.51
N TYR A 180 12.64 -19.58 -13.41
CA TYR A 180 13.02 -18.92 -12.15
C TYR A 180 13.06 -17.38 -12.22
N THR A 181 12.69 -16.76 -13.35
CA THR A 181 12.44 -15.32 -13.43
C THR A 181 11.16 -15.03 -14.23
N ASP A 182 10.51 -13.89 -13.95
CA ASP A 182 9.31 -13.46 -14.68
C ASP A 182 9.66 -12.74 -16.00
N GLY A 183 10.92 -12.32 -16.15
CA GLY A 183 11.49 -11.63 -17.32
C GLY A 183 11.32 -10.11 -17.23
N ARG A 184 12.42 -9.33 -17.42
CA ARG A 184 12.46 -7.86 -17.29
C ARG A 184 11.23 -7.19 -17.91
N VAL A 185 10.57 -6.32 -17.15
CA VAL A 185 9.50 -5.48 -17.70
C VAL A 185 10.13 -4.40 -18.56
N LEU A 186 9.66 -4.25 -19.80
CA LEU A 186 10.17 -3.28 -20.78
C LEU A 186 9.01 -2.34 -21.17
N PRO A 187 9.02 -1.07 -20.70
CA PRO A 187 7.96 -0.12 -20.99
C PRO A 187 8.13 0.55 -22.35
N ASP A 188 7.09 0.45 -23.18
CA ASP A 188 6.95 1.12 -24.47
C ASP A 188 6.86 2.65 -24.26
N PRO A 189 7.39 3.48 -25.18
CA PRO A 189 7.06 4.90 -25.25
C PRO A 189 5.54 5.18 -25.20
N ASN A 190 4.74 4.33 -25.85
CA ASN A 190 3.27 4.43 -25.94
C ASN A 190 2.53 3.85 -24.70
N GLY A 191 3.20 3.72 -23.55
CA GLY A 191 2.60 3.28 -22.29
C GLY A 191 2.25 1.79 -22.17
N ARG A 192 2.33 1.02 -23.27
CA ARG A 192 2.28 -0.45 -23.27
C ARG A 192 3.51 -1.03 -22.54
N THR A 193 3.46 -2.30 -22.16
CA THR A 193 4.63 -3.00 -21.57
C THR A 193 4.71 -4.44 -22.05
N ARG A 194 5.90 -4.85 -22.49
CA ARG A 194 6.24 -6.26 -22.77
C ARG A 194 7.13 -6.81 -21.65
N ARG A 195 7.26 -8.13 -21.55
CA ARG A 195 8.30 -8.78 -20.73
C ARG A 195 9.39 -9.35 -21.63
N GLY A 196 10.64 -9.27 -21.16
CA GLY A 196 11.78 -9.93 -21.78
C GLY A 196 11.75 -11.45 -21.56
N LYS A 197 12.71 -12.17 -22.16
CA LYS A 197 12.83 -13.62 -22.00
C LYS A 197 12.97 -14.00 -20.51
N ARG A 198 12.22 -15.02 -20.08
CA ARG A 198 12.34 -15.63 -18.75
C ARG A 198 13.60 -16.49 -18.71
N GLN A 199 14.24 -16.59 -17.55
CA GLN A 199 15.34 -17.51 -17.35
C GLN A 199 14.82 -18.85 -16.85
N SER A 200 15.31 -19.93 -17.46
CA SER A 200 14.92 -21.31 -17.23
C SER A 200 16.15 -22.22 -17.20
N ILE A 201 16.03 -23.35 -16.52
CA ILE A 201 17.01 -24.45 -16.50
C ILE A 201 16.28 -25.77 -16.73
N ASP A 202 16.86 -26.69 -17.51
CA ASP A 202 16.13 -27.89 -17.99
C ASP A 202 15.67 -28.81 -16.86
N ALA A 203 16.44 -28.90 -15.76
CA ALA A 203 15.94 -29.37 -14.47
C ALA A 203 16.60 -28.66 -13.28
N LEU A 204 15.81 -28.48 -12.22
CA LEU A 204 16.29 -28.21 -10.86
C LEU A 204 16.07 -29.45 -9.98
N LEU A 205 17.16 -29.99 -9.44
CA LEU A 205 17.17 -31.13 -8.51
C LEU A 205 17.13 -30.60 -7.07
N ARG A 206 16.30 -31.20 -6.22
CA ARG A 206 16.11 -30.82 -4.80
C ARG A 206 16.26 -32.03 -3.89
N ILE A 207 17.01 -31.88 -2.78
CA ILE A 207 17.02 -32.91 -1.73
C ILE A 207 15.67 -32.93 -1.01
N GLU A 208 15.10 -31.77 -0.69
CA GLU A 208 13.73 -31.64 -0.16
C GLU A 208 13.06 -30.39 -0.74
N LEU A 209 11.73 -30.26 -0.59
CA LEU A 209 10.95 -29.19 -1.22
C LEU A 209 11.51 -27.77 -1.01
N SER A 210 11.98 -27.45 0.20
CA SER A 210 12.55 -26.13 0.53
C SER A 210 14.04 -25.98 0.23
N LEU A 211 14.68 -27.02 -0.32
CA LEU A 211 16.12 -27.17 -0.36
C LEU A 211 16.61 -27.62 -1.76
N PRO A 212 16.76 -26.67 -2.71
CA PRO A 212 17.36 -26.95 -4.01
C PRO A 212 18.84 -27.32 -3.88
N THR A 213 19.33 -28.14 -4.80
CA THR A 213 20.63 -28.82 -4.65
C THR A 213 21.45 -28.85 -5.95
N ALA A 214 20.82 -28.96 -7.12
CA ALA A 214 21.57 -28.85 -8.37
C ALA A 214 20.78 -28.30 -9.56
N ALA A 215 21.45 -27.47 -10.37
CA ALA A 215 20.97 -26.99 -11.66
C ALA A 215 21.49 -27.90 -12.78
N LEU A 216 20.62 -28.38 -13.68
CA LEU A 216 21.00 -29.30 -14.77
C LEU A 216 20.52 -28.76 -16.12
N HIS A 217 21.45 -28.62 -17.07
CA HIS A 217 21.21 -28.26 -18.46
C HIS A 217 21.59 -29.39 -19.42
N VAL A 218 20.89 -29.50 -20.55
CA VAL A 218 21.23 -30.41 -21.65
C VAL A 218 21.59 -29.58 -22.86
N GLN A 219 22.79 -29.78 -23.39
CA GLN A 219 23.27 -29.09 -24.57
C GLN A 219 22.35 -29.37 -25.77
N ARG A 220 21.94 -28.31 -26.47
CA ARG A 220 21.17 -28.38 -27.72
C ARG A 220 22.11 -28.38 -28.92
N SER A 221 21.67 -28.94 -30.04
CA SER A 221 22.47 -29.06 -31.29
C SER A 221 22.79 -27.74 -31.99
N ASP A 222 22.17 -26.64 -31.56
CA ASP A 222 22.42 -25.25 -31.97
C ASP A 222 23.22 -24.45 -30.92
N GLU A 223 23.62 -25.09 -29.81
CA GLU A 223 24.24 -24.42 -28.66
C GLU A 223 25.70 -24.85 -28.45
N THR A 224 26.61 -23.86 -28.44
CA THR A 224 28.02 -24.13 -28.14
C THR A 224 28.20 -24.57 -26.69
N GLU A 225 29.17 -25.45 -26.44
CA GLU A 225 29.52 -25.95 -25.10
C GLU A 225 29.77 -24.80 -24.10
N ALA A 226 30.45 -23.73 -24.55
CA ALA A 226 30.71 -22.53 -23.76
C ALA A 226 29.43 -21.72 -23.43
N THR A 227 28.39 -21.79 -24.25
CA THR A 227 27.07 -21.20 -23.98
C THR A 227 26.29 -22.05 -22.97
N ALA A 228 26.28 -23.37 -23.16
CA ALA A 228 25.60 -24.31 -22.27
C ALA A 228 26.21 -24.32 -20.85
N LEU A 229 27.55 -24.36 -20.74
CA LEU A 229 28.27 -24.21 -19.48
C LEU A 229 27.97 -22.86 -18.80
N ARG A 230 27.83 -21.77 -19.58
CA ARG A 230 27.42 -20.46 -19.05
C ARG A 230 26.01 -20.50 -18.48
N ARG A 231 25.02 -21.11 -19.16
CA ARG A 231 23.65 -21.26 -18.60
C ARG A 231 23.69 -22.00 -17.25
N VAL A 232 24.45 -23.10 -17.15
CA VAL A 232 24.59 -23.85 -15.88
C VAL A 232 25.24 -22.99 -14.78
N ARG A 233 26.30 -22.24 -15.10
CA ARG A 233 26.97 -21.35 -14.15
C ARG A 233 26.07 -20.21 -13.67
N GLU A 234 25.38 -19.52 -14.59
CA GLU A 234 24.43 -18.44 -14.27
C GLU A 234 23.25 -18.95 -13.42
N ALA A 235 22.66 -20.09 -13.80
CA ALA A 235 21.60 -20.73 -13.03
C ALA A 235 22.10 -21.19 -11.65
N GLY A 236 23.29 -21.80 -11.57
CA GLY A 236 23.91 -22.23 -10.32
C GLY A 236 24.13 -21.08 -9.34
N GLN A 237 24.70 -19.98 -9.82
CA GLN A 237 24.92 -18.76 -9.05
C GLN A 237 23.61 -18.09 -8.59
N LYS A 238 22.61 -17.95 -9.49
CA LYS A 238 21.32 -17.34 -9.15
C LYS A 238 20.52 -18.20 -8.17
N LEU A 239 20.31 -19.48 -8.47
CA LEU A 239 19.59 -20.43 -7.62
C LEU A 239 20.36 -20.76 -6.33
N SER A 240 21.64 -20.37 -6.24
CA SER A 240 22.55 -20.62 -5.12
C SER A 240 22.65 -22.10 -4.73
N VAL A 241 22.67 -22.98 -5.72
CA VAL A 241 22.80 -24.43 -5.53
C VAL A 241 24.28 -24.84 -5.41
N PRO A 242 24.61 -25.86 -4.61
CA PRO A 242 25.99 -26.34 -4.45
C PRO A 242 26.57 -27.02 -5.70
N PHE A 243 25.74 -27.57 -6.59
CA PHE A 243 26.21 -28.29 -7.78
C PHE A 243 25.54 -27.81 -9.08
N GLY A 244 26.26 -27.94 -10.19
CA GLY A 244 25.75 -27.71 -11.53
C GLY A 244 26.11 -28.87 -12.46
N TYR A 245 25.22 -29.23 -13.37
CA TYR A 245 25.43 -30.33 -14.33
C TYR A 245 25.12 -29.89 -15.75
N MET A 246 25.98 -30.25 -16.69
CA MET A 246 25.74 -30.12 -18.12
C MET A 246 25.87 -31.48 -18.80
N VAL A 247 24.87 -31.88 -19.57
CA VAL A 247 24.94 -33.07 -20.43
C VAL A 247 25.31 -32.63 -21.85
N THR A 248 26.46 -33.06 -22.37
CA THR A 248 26.89 -32.74 -23.75
C THR A 248 26.05 -33.49 -24.78
N GLU A 249 26.10 -33.07 -26.04
CA GLU A 249 25.50 -33.84 -27.15
C GLU A 249 25.99 -35.29 -27.22
N LYS A 250 27.26 -35.53 -26.86
CA LYS A 250 27.89 -36.86 -26.83
C LYS A 250 27.50 -37.69 -25.59
N ARG A 251 26.66 -37.15 -24.71
CA ARG A 251 26.26 -37.71 -23.40
C ARG A 251 27.38 -37.75 -22.36
N GLU A 252 28.42 -36.94 -22.51
CA GLU A 252 29.37 -36.66 -21.43
C GLU A 252 28.66 -35.81 -20.36
N ILE A 253 28.98 -36.01 -19.08
CA ILE A 253 28.38 -35.25 -17.98
C ILE A 253 29.47 -34.39 -17.36
N LEU A 254 29.31 -33.07 -17.45
CA LEU A 254 30.21 -32.10 -16.84
C LEU A 254 29.60 -31.60 -15.52
N GLU A 255 30.37 -31.63 -14.44
CA GLU A 255 29.98 -31.20 -13.10
C GLU A 255 30.73 -29.92 -12.70
N TYR A 256 29.97 -28.94 -12.19
CA TYR A 256 30.45 -27.88 -11.31
C TYR A 256 30.19 -28.29 -9.86
N ASP A 257 31.22 -28.29 -9.01
CA ASP A 257 31.10 -28.46 -7.56
C ASP A 257 31.48 -27.16 -6.84
N TRP A 258 30.49 -26.32 -6.51
CA TRP A 258 30.69 -25.08 -5.77
C TRP A 258 30.87 -25.30 -4.25
N THR A 259 30.93 -26.55 -3.78
CA THR A 259 31.28 -26.85 -2.39
C THR A 259 32.78 -26.80 -2.12
N THR A 260 33.62 -26.83 -3.16
CA THR A 260 35.08 -26.64 -3.03
C THR A 260 35.52 -25.18 -3.17
N GLY A 261 34.71 -24.31 -3.76
CA GLY A 261 35.02 -22.88 -3.95
C GLY A 261 34.04 -22.16 -4.88
N SER A 262 34.16 -20.83 -4.97
CA SER A 262 33.42 -19.99 -5.92
C SER A 262 33.74 -20.32 -7.37
N ASP A 263 35.03 -20.50 -7.63
CA ASP A 263 35.61 -20.73 -8.95
C ASP A 263 35.80 -22.23 -9.19
N ALA A 264 34.67 -22.95 -9.13
CA ALA A 264 34.64 -24.39 -9.38
C ALA A 264 35.07 -24.73 -10.81
N ASP A 265 36.13 -25.53 -10.92
CA ASP A 265 36.55 -26.16 -12.17
C ASP A 265 35.46 -27.12 -12.70
N VAL A 266 35.42 -27.26 -14.02
CA VAL A 266 34.51 -28.20 -14.70
C VAL A 266 35.15 -29.58 -14.71
N THR A 267 34.50 -30.57 -14.10
CA THR A 267 35.01 -31.95 -14.04
C THR A 267 34.14 -32.90 -14.86
N LEU A 268 34.76 -33.90 -15.49
CA LEU A 268 34.05 -34.94 -16.25
C LEU A 268 33.60 -36.07 -15.33
N ARG A 269 32.31 -36.42 -15.37
CA ARG A 269 31.72 -37.55 -14.65
C ARG A 269 31.21 -38.64 -15.59
N ALA A 270 31.33 -39.89 -15.13
CA ALA A 270 30.84 -41.07 -15.83
C ALA A 270 29.30 -41.23 -15.73
N GLU A 271 28.71 -40.82 -14.61
CA GLU A 271 27.26 -40.83 -14.39
C GLU A 271 26.82 -39.66 -13.50
N LEU A 272 25.52 -39.30 -13.62
CA LEU A 272 24.86 -38.39 -12.70
C LEU A 272 24.85 -38.99 -11.28
N PRO A 273 24.98 -38.17 -10.24
CA PRO A 273 24.80 -38.57 -8.85
C PRO A 273 23.32 -38.81 -8.53
N ASP A 274 23.04 -39.62 -7.50
CA ASP A 274 21.69 -39.76 -6.93
C ASP A 274 21.44 -38.77 -5.77
N ARG A 275 20.22 -38.77 -5.22
CA ARG A 275 19.82 -37.86 -4.13
C ARG A 275 20.64 -38.08 -2.85
N SER A 276 21.05 -39.32 -2.55
CA SER A 276 21.84 -39.65 -1.37
C SER A 276 23.27 -39.16 -1.51
N GLU A 277 23.90 -39.36 -2.68
CA GLU A 277 25.26 -38.86 -2.96
C GLU A 277 25.33 -37.33 -2.79
N LEU A 278 24.38 -36.59 -3.39
CA LEU A 278 24.35 -35.13 -3.24
C LEU A 278 24.07 -34.67 -1.81
N THR A 279 23.22 -35.39 -1.08
CA THR A 279 22.93 -35.09 0.33
C THR A 279 24.18 -35.26 1.19
N GLU A 280 24.90 -36.37 1.04
CA GLU A 280 26.11 -36.62 1.80
C GLU A 280 27.22 -35.63 1.43
N ARG A 281 27.50 -35.42 0.14
CA ARG A 281 28.53 -34.46 -0.32
C ARG A 281 28.29 -33.07 0.26
N TRP A 282 27.07 -32.53 0.13
CA TRP A 282 26.77 -31.18 0.57
C TRP A 282 26.77 -31.05 2.10
N PHE A 283 26.15 -31.96 2.83
CA PHE A 283 26.17 -31.91 4.30
C PHE A 283 27.60 -32.12 4.85
N LYS A 284 28.44 -32.92 4.19
CA LYS A 284 29.86 -33.07 4.52
C LYS A 284 30.66 -31.77 4.27
N ALA A 285 30.43 -31.08 3.16
CA ALA A 285 31.09 -29.81 2.86
C ALA A 285 30.64 -28.66 3.78
N LEU A 286 29.33 -28.61 4.11
CA LEU A 286 28.80 -27.74 5.17
C LEU A 286 29.20 -28.19 6.59
N GLN A 287 29.88 -29.34 6.70
CA GLN A 287 30.27 -30.02 7.94
C GLN A 287 29.11 -30.35 8.89
N LEU A 288 27.86 -30.41 8.43
CA LEU A 288 26.67 -30.67 9.27
C LEU A 288 26.62 -32.14 9.66
N THR A 289 27.20 -32.47 10.82
CA THR A 289 27.31 -33.84 11.32
C THR A 289 26.08 -34.28 12.10
N GLU A 290 25.39 -33.37 12.78
CA GLU A 290 24.22 -33.72 13.58
C GLU A 290 22.93 -33.79 12.77
N LYS A 291 22.02 -34.70 13.16
CA LYS A 291 20.70 -34.80 12.53
C LYS A 291 19.91 -33.48 12.69
N LYS A 292 19.90 -32.89 13.89
CA LYS A 292 19.15 -31.66 14.21
C LYS A 292 19.52 -30.47 13.33
N GLU A 293 20.80 -30.33 12.97
CA GLU A 293 21.27 -29.27 12.05
C GLU A 293 20.74 -29.46 10.64
N ARG A 294 20.68 -30.72 10.18
CA ARG A 294 20.13 -31.09 8.87
C ARG A 294 18.62 -30.88 8.84
N ASP A 295 17.92 -31.28 9.90
CA ASP A 295 16.47 -31.14 10.06
C ASP A 295 16.06 -29.65 9.85
N ALA A 296 16.76 -28.70 10.50
CA ALA A 296 16.55 -27.24 10.32
C ALA A 296 16.71 -26.75 8.86
N LEU A 297 17.63 -27.33 8.10
CA LEU A 297 17.85 -27.00 6.69
C LEU A 297 16.85 -27.69 5.75
N THR A 298 16.36 -28.89 6.10
CA THR A 298 15.39 -29.66 5.31
C THR A 298 13.92 -29.34 5.56
N HIS A 299 13.56 -28.72 6.70
CA HIS A 299 12.17 -28.36 7.00
C HIS A 299 11.52 -27.55 5.88
N THR A 300 10.26 -27.84 5.57
CA THR A 300 9.49 -27.14 4.54
C THR A 300 9.23 -25.68 4.92
N PHE A 301 9.20 -24.81 3.92
CA PHE A 301 8.68 -23.45 4.10
C PHE A 301 7.23 -23.50 4.56
N TYR A 302 6.81 -22.53 5.37
CA TYR A 302 5.40 -22.33 5.64
C TYR A 302 4.74 -21.74 4.40
N MET A 303 3.71 -22.41 3.87
CA MET A 303 3.00 -21.99 2.66
C MET A 303 1.58 -21.56 3.03
N GLN A 304 1.25 -20.30 2.74
CA GLN A 304 -0.14 -19.84 2.66
C GLN A 304 -0.58 -19.98 1.20
N ASP A 305 -0.33 -18.97 0.37
CA ASP A 305 -0.81 -18.96 -1.03
C ASP A 305 0.30 -18.99 -2.09
N LYS A 306 1.57 -18.75 -1.72
CA LYS A 306 2.69 -18.62 -2.68
C LYS A 306 3.99 -19.21 -2.13
N GLN A 307 4.76 -19.86 -3.01
CA GLN A 307 6.13 -20.28 -2.69
C GLN A 307 7.10 -19.07 -2.70
N PRO A 308 8.20 -19.11 -1.93
CA PRO A 308 9.26 -18.13 -2.05
C PRO A 308 9.86 -18.13 -3.47
N ARG A 309 10.22 -16.94 -3.98
CA ARG A 309 10.98 -16.79 -5.23
C ARG A 309 12.40 -17.33 -5.05
N TYR A 310 13.09 -17.64 -6.16
CA TYR A 310 14.43 -18.26 -6.10
C TYR A 310 15.43 -17.52 -5.19
N TYR A 311 15.46 -16.18 -5.26
CA TYR A 311 16.35 -15.36 -4.46
C TYR A 311 15.97 -15.35 -2.97
N GLN A 312 14.70 -15.60 -2.65
CA GLN A 312 14.21 -15.75 -1.29
C GLN A 312 14.63 -17.12 -0.75
N GLU A 313 14.45 -18.20 -1.50
CA GLU A 313 14.96 -19.54 -1.13
C GLU A 313 16.49 -19.51 -0.89
N ALA A 314 17.24 -18.85 -1.78
CA ALA A 314 18.69 -18.67 -1.66
C ALA A 314 19.07 -17.89 -0.39
N ALA A 315 18.44 -16.74 -0.13
CA ALA A 315 18.69 -15.93 1.07
C ALA A 315 18.37 -16.70 2.36
N ILE A 316 17.21 -17.37 2.42
CA ILE A 316 16.77 -18.15 3.59
C ILE A 316 17.74 -19.30 3.87
N ASN A 317 18.05 -20.11 2.86
CA ASN A 317 18.90 -21.28 3.05
C ASN A 317 20.36 -20.89 3.37
N ARG A 318 20.91 -19.83 2.76
CA ARG A 318 22.22 -19.29 3.16
C ARG A 318 22.22 -18.78 4.60
N ALA A 319 21.17 -18.10 5.05
CA ALA A 319 21.07 -17.62 6.43
C ALA A 319 20.96 -18.77 7.45
N ILE A 320 20.24 -19.84 7.14
CA ILE A 320 20.16 -21.05 7.99
C ILE A 320 21.53 -21.73 8.06
N ILE A 321 22.20 -21.92 6.92
CA ILE A 321 23.57 -22.47 6.86
C ILE A 321 24.54 -21.63 7.70
N ALA A 322 24.51 -20.31 7.53
CA ALA A 322 25.33 -19.39 8.31
C ALA A 322 25.01 -19.44 9.82
N THR A 323 23.73 -19.61 10.19
CA THR A 323 23.32 -19.79 11.59
C THR A 323 23.91 -21.08 12.18
N MET A 324 23.87 -22.21 11.47
CA MET A 324 24.47 -23.47 11.96
C MET A 324 25.99 -23.36 12.08
N GLN A 325 26.66 -22.77 11.08
CA GLN A 325 28.11 -22.51 11.12
C GLN A 325 28.50 -21.59 12.30
N ALA A 326 27.70 -20.56 12.59
CA ALA A 326 27.92 -19.64 13.71
C ALA A 326 27.76 -20.33 15.08
N ARG A 327 26.77 -21.22 15.24
CA ARG A 327 26.60 -22.02 16.48
C ARG A 327 27.82 -22.89 16.79
N ARG A 328 28.54 -23.33 15.75
CA ARG A 328 29.76 -24.15 15.86
C ARG A 328 31.07 -23.37 15.82
N GLY A 329 31.02 -22.03 15.85
CA GLY A 329 32.21 -21.18 15.80
C GLY A 329 32.97 -21.20 14.47
N LEU A 330 32.41 -21.78 13.41
CA LEU A 330 33.03 -21.83 12.07
C LEU A 330 33.00 -20.48 11.34
N ARG A 331 32.24 -19.51 11.87
CA ARG A 331 32.16 -18.13 11.39
C ARG A 331 31.72 -17.20 12.53
N PRO A 332 31.88 -15.87 12.40
CA PRO A 332 31.29 -14.91 13.33
C PRO A 332 29.77 -15.10 13.48
N LYS A 333 29.26 -14.85 14.69
CA LYS A 333 27.83 -14.87 15.05
C LYS A 333 26.98 -13.80 14.35
N ARG A 334 27.60 -12.95 13.53
CA ARG A 334 26.95 -11.86 12.81
C ARG A 334 26.83 -12.20 11.32
N ILE A 335 25.66 -11.90 10.77
CA ILE A 335 25.23 -12.32 9.44
C ILE A 335 24.50 -11.13 8.80
N LEU A 336 24.86 -10.77 7.58
CA LEU A 336 24.23 -9.69 6.82
C LEU A 336 23.56 -10.23 5.55
N LEU A 337 22.33 -9.81 5.29
CA LEU A 337 21.60 -10.02 4.03
C LEU A 337 21.28 -8.66 3.40
N THR A 338 21.61 -8.50 2.12
CA THR A 338 21.31 -7.29 1.35
C THR A 338 20.19 -7.56 0.37
N LEU A 339 19.06 -6.90 0.54
CA LEU A 339 17.82 -7.23 -0.14
C LEU A 339 17.10 -5.92 -0.48
N ALA A 340 17.07 -5.56 -1.77
CA ALA A 340 16.50 -4.30 -2.22
C ALA A 340 15.04 -4.09 -1.74
N THR A 341 14.61 -2.83 -1.65
CA THR A 341 13.25 -2.48 -1.22
C THR A 341 12.21 -3.18 -2.10
N GLY A 342 11.09 -3.63 -1.52
CA GLY A 342 10.04 -4.36 -2.24
C GLY A 342 10.34 -5.84 -2.56
N THR A 343 11.52 -6.39 -2.21
CA THR A 343 11.88 -7.80 -2.50
C THR A 343 11.32 -8.82 -1.50
N GLY A 344 10.84 -8.38 -0.33
CA GLY A 344 10.18 -9.23 0.68
C GLY A 344 11.03 -9.60 1.91
N LYS A 345 11.85 -8.68 2.43
CA LYS A 345 12.69 -8.88 3.63
C LYS A 345 11.95 -9.53 4.80
N THR A 346 10.79 -9.01 5.18
CA THR A 346 9.95 -9.52 6.29
C THR A 346 9.51 -10.97 6.07
N GLN A 347 9.25 -11.37 4.82
CA GLN A 347 8.89 -12.75 4.47
C GLN A 347 10.11 -13.69 4.47
N ILE A 348 11.29 -13.22 4.05
CA ILE A 348 12.56 -13.94 4.22
C ILE A 348 12.85 -14.16 5.72
N ALA A 349 12.71 -13.11 6.54
CA ALA A 349 12.89 -13.19 8.00
C ALA A 349 11.95 -14.20 8.65
N PHE A 350 10.66 -14.15 8.30
CA PHE A 350 9.64 -15.08 8.74
C PHE A 350 10.00 -16.54 8.40
N GLN A 351 10.41 -16.84 7.16
CA GLN A 351 10.77 -18.21 6.76
C GLN A 351 12.08 -18.71 7.41
N ILE A 352 13.05 -17.83 7.67
CA ILE A 352 14.26 -18.15 8.44
C ILE A 352 13.86 -18.56 9.86
N LEU A 353 13.10 -17.73 10.56
CA LEU A 353 12.67 -18.00 11.94
C LEU A 353 11.74 -19.22 12.02
N TRP A 354 10.89 -19.45 11.02
CA TRP A 354 10.06 -20.65 10.91
C TRP A 354 10.91 -21.92 10.84
N LYS A 355 11.80 -22.06 9.84
CA LYS A 355 12.64 -23.26 9.68
C LYS A 355 13.54 -23.51 10.91
N LEU A 356 14.03 -22.44 11.55
CA LEU A 356 14.84 -22.53 12.77
C LEU A 356 14.03 -22.93 14.01
N ARG A 357 12.79 -22.45 14.19
CA ARG A 357 11.92 -22.85 15.31
C ARG A 357 11.39 -24.28 15.16
N GLN A 358 11.05 -24.72 13.95
CA GLN A 358 10.54 -26.08 13.70
C GLN A 358 11.54 -27.19 14.06
N SER A 359 12.84 -26.89 14.06
CA SER A 359 13.87 -27.82 14.58
C SER A 359 13.80 -28.06 16.11
N HIS A 360 12.91 -27.34 16.81
CA HIS A 360 12.83 -27.21 18.29
C HIS A 360 14.14 -26.80 18.98
N ASN A 361 15.15 -26.38 18.20
CA ASN A 361 16.51 -26.08 18.64
C ASN A 361 16.78 -24.56 18.68
N THR A 362 15.71 -23.76 18.70
CA THR A 362 15.70 -22.30 18.87
C THR A 362 14.38 -21.94 19.51
N ARG A 363 14.39 -21.18 20.61
CA ARG A 363 13.18 -20.63 21.22
C ARG A 363 13.26 -19.12 21.32
N ARG A 364 14.24 -18.59 22.04
CA ARG A 364 14.28 -17.17 22.43
C ARG A 364 14.79 -16.32 21.28
N ILE A 365 13.85 -15.73 20.55
CA ILE A 365 14.11 -14.96 19.33
C ILE A 365 13.71 -13.51 19.57
N LEU A 366 14.58 -12.57 19.20
CA LEU A 366 14.30 -11.14 19.21
C LEU A 366 14.16 -10.61 17.79
N PHE A 367 13.00 -10.07 17.42
CA PHE A 367 12.81 -9.38 16.14
C PHE A 367 12.81 -7.87 16.36
N LEU A 368 13.78 -7.18 15.74
CA LEU A 368 14.03 -5.76 15.88
C LEU A 368 13.72 -4.98 14.60
N ALA A 369 13.08 -3.84 14.76
CA ALA A 369 12.88 -2.85 13.71
C ALA A 369 12.93 -1.42 14.28
N ASP A 370 13.13 -0.45 13.39
CA ASP A 370 13.29 0.97 13.71
C ASP A 370 12.07 1.59 14.42
N ARG A 371 10.86 1.26 13.96
CA ARG A 371 9.59 1.86 14.38
C ARG A 371 8.55 0.80 14.77
N SER A 372 7.67 1.12 15.71
CA SER A 372 6.56 0.24 16.17
C SER A 372 5.69 -0.26 15.00
N TYR A 373 5.27 0.64 14.11
CA TYR A 373 4.42 0.34 12.96
C TYR A 373 4.98 -0.77 12.03
N LEU A 374 6.31 -0.88 11.90
CA LEU A 374 6.96 -1.97 11.15
C LEU A 374 6.73 -3.33 11.81
N LEU A 375 6.83 -3.36 13.15
CA LEU A 375 6.59 -4.55 13.95
C LEU A 375 5.12 -4.95 13.90
N ASP A 376 4.20 -3.97 13.93
CA ASP A 376 2.75 -4.23 13.76
C ASP A 376 2.46 -4.85 12.40
N GLN A 377 3.00 -4.27 11.32
CA GLN A 377 2.84 -4.79 9.97
C GLN A 377 3.40 -6.22 9.84
N ALA A 378 4.57 -6.50 10.43
CA ALA A 378 5.16 -7.84 10.45
C ALA A 378 4.33 -8.84 11.27
N GLN A 379 4.00 -8.48 12.51
CA GLN A 379 3.26 -9.30 13.46
C GLN A 379 1.90 -9.73 12.90
N PHE A 380 1.10 -8.78 12.39
CA PHE A 380 -0.25 -9.06 11.90
C PHE A 380 -0.34 -9.62 10.47
N ASN A 381 0.63 -9.33 9.59
CA ASN A 381 0.54 -9.74 8.17
C ASN A 381 1.54 -10.83 7.73
N ALA A 382 2.52 -11.19 8.56
CA ALA A 382 3.46 -12.28 8.27
C ALA A 382 3.55 -13.30 9.42
N PHE A 383 3.67 -12.84 10.67
CA PHE A 383 3.94 -13.70 11.83
C PHE A 383 2.71 -14.26 12.56
N GLY A 384 1.49 -14.09 12.02
CA GLY A 384 0.28 -14.75 12.51
C GLY A 384 0.38 -16.27 12.78
N PRO A 385 1.20 -17.07 12.07
CA PRO A 385 1.45 -18.48 12.40
C PRO A 385 2.25 -18.74 13.69
N PHE A 386 2.66 -17.68 14.41
CA PHE A 386 3.39 -17.74 15.68
C PHE A 386 2.57 -17.22 16.88
N THR A 387 1.27 -16.89 16.73
CA THR A 387 0.44 -16.20 17.76
C THR A 387 0.71 -16.62 19.20
N ASP A 388 0.66 -17.93 19.45
CA ASP A 388 0.72 -18.54 20.79
C ASP A 388 2.12 -18.50 21.42
N ALA A 389 3.08 -17.92 20.70
CA ALA A 389 4.50 -17.88 21.02
C ALA A 389 5.14 -16.51 20.68
N LEU A 390 4.33 -15.46 20.55
CA LEU A 390 4.76 -14.14 20.05
C LEU A 390 4.40 -13.02 21.05
N ALA A 391 5.42 -12.48 21.72
CA ALA A 391 5.32 -11.33 22.62
C ALA A 391 5.61 -10.01 21.91
N ARG A 392 5.10 -8.91 22.49
CA ARG A 392 5.41 -7.55 22.06
C ARG A 392 6.06 -6.76 23.20
N GLY A 393 7.15 -6.06 22.88
CA GLY A 393 7.80 -5.09 23.77
C GLY A 393 6.90 -3.87 23.98
N THR A 394 5.97 -3.99 24.93
CA THR A 394 5.00 -2.98 25.34
C THR A 394 4.69 -3.17 26.82
N GLY A 395 4.97 -2.16 27.65
CA GLY A 395 4.81 -2.27 29.09
C GLY A 395 5.89 -3.17 29.73
N LYS A 396 5.46 -4.32 30.28
CA LYS A 396 6.33 -5.22 31.07
C LYS A 396 7.27 -6.07 30.19
N ILE A 397 8.34 -6.55 30.81
CA ILE A 397 9.26 -7.56 30.28
C ILE A 397 8.52 -8.89 30.07
N ASP A 398 8.76 -9.55 28.92
CA ASP A 398 8.18 -10.85 28.58
C ASP A 398 9.29 -11.91 28.46
N ILE A 399 9.20 -12.94 29.31
CA ILE A 399 10.09 -14.09 29.32
C ILE A 399 9.34 -15.43 29.11
N VAL A 400 8.08 -15.34 28.66
CA VAL A 400 7.16 -16.48 28.53
C VAL A 400 7.09 -16.96 27.08
N HIS A 401 7.07 -16.02 26.14
CA HIS A 401 6.96 -16.33 24.71
C HIS A 401 8.32 -16.61 24.05
N ASP A 402 8.32 -17.41 22.99
CA ASP A 402 9.52 -17.70 22.19
C ASP A 402 10.02 -16.43 21.47
N VAL A 403 9.13 -15.71 20.78
CA VAL A 403 9.49 -14.62 19.85
C VAL A 403 9.05 -13.26 20.39
N LEU A 404 10.01 -12.41 20.78
CA LEU A 404 9.75 -11.03 21.18
C LEU A 404 9.93 -10.07 19.99
N PHE A 405 8.88 -9.33 19.64
CA PHE A 405 8.98 -8.19 18.73
C PHE A 405 9.24 -6.91 19.54
N ALA A 406 10.29 -6.15 19.21
CA ALA A 406 10.65 -4.95 19.96
C ALA A 406 11.23 -3.84 19.06
N SER A 407 10.98 -2.58 19.40
CA SER A 407 11.65 -1.45 18.77
C SER A 407 12.89 -1.05 19.56
N TYR A 408 13.86 -0.43 18.89
CA TYR A 408 15.04 0.11 19.56
C TYR A 408 14.69 1.17 20.61
N GLN A 409 13.67 1.98 20.35
CA GLN A 409 13.15 2.96 21.30
C GLN A 409 12.59 2.29 22.56
N TRP A 410 11.81 1.21 22.44
CA TRP A 410 11.30 0.51 23.62
C TRP A 410 12.41 -0.16 24.43
N LEU A 411 13.33 -0.87 23.76
CA LEU A 411 14.45 -1.54 24.44
C LEU A 411 15.35 -0.56 25.20
N THR A 412 15.56 0.64 24.67
CA THR A 412 16.45 1.66 25.27
C THR A 412 15.74 2.61 26.24
N THR A 413 14.41 2.56 26.31
CA THR A 413 13.60 3.28 27.32
C THR A 413 13.71 2.57 28.66
N ASN A 414 13.75 3.32 29.77
CA ASN A 414 13.82 2.73 31.11
C ASN A 414 12.48 2.06 31.49
N ASN A 415 12.59 0.85 32.05
CA ASN A 415 11.49 0.12 32.66
C ASN A 415 11.00 0.87 33.92
N ALA A 416 9.68 1.07 34.03
CA ALA A 416 9.06 1.77 35.17
C ALA A 416 9.23 1.04 36.52
N VAL A 417 9.58 -0.25 36.52
CA VAL A 417 9.76 -1.07 37.72
C VAL A 417 11.23 -1.17 38.16
N THR A 418 12.16 -1.39 37.22
CA THR A 418 13.59 -1.61 37.53
C THR A 418 14.44 -0.34 37.37
N GLY A 419 13.91 0.71 36.74
CA GLY A 419 14.57 2.00 36.55
C GLY A 419 15.69 2.02 35.50
N GLN A 420 16.06 0.86 34.94
CA GLN A 420 17.07 0.69 33.90
C GLN A 420 16.43 0.46 32.51
N PRO A 421 17.14 0.68 31.40
CA PRO A 421 16.67 0.32 30.06
C PRO A 421 16.14 -1.13 29.95
N ASN A 422 14.99 -1.32 29.29
CA ASN A 422 14.32 -2.63 29.17
C ASN A 422 15.24 -3.76 28.64
N TYR A 423 16.28 -3.46 27.85
CA TYR A 423 17.22 -4.48 27.37
C TYR A 423 18.10 -5.10 28.48
N LEU A 424 18.33 -4.39 29.59
CA LEU A 424 19.15 -4.84 30.73
C LEU A 424 18.38 -5.74 31.71
N ASP A 425 17.05 -5.78 31.62
CA ASP A 425 16.23 -6.73 32.37
C ASP A 425 16.31 -8.15 31.78
N TYR A 426 16.81 -8.29 30.55
CA TYR A 426 17.16 -9.57 29.94
C TYR A 426 18.66 -9.87 30.14
N PRO A 427 19.04 -11.09 30.55
CA PRO A 427 20.43 -11.55 30.52
C PRO A 427 21.09 -11.39 29.14
N SER A 428 22.40 -11.14 29.11
CA SER A 428 23.18 -10.98 27.88
C SER A 428 23.19 -12.23 26.99
N ASP A 429 23.03 -13.41 27.60
CA ASP A 429 22.90 -14.73 26.96
C ASP A 429 21.43 -15.16 26.76
N TYR A 430 20.45 -14.26 26.98
CA TYR A 430 19.04 -14.65 26.95
C TYR A 430 18.59 -15.11 25.55
N PHE A 431 18.84 -14.33 24.51
CA PHE A 431 18.33 -14.62 23.15
C PHE A 431 19.25 -15.58 22.37
N ASP A 432 18.67 -16.61 21.75
CA ASP A 432 19.36 -17.52 20.83
C ASP A 432 19.75 -16.77 19.53
N ILE A 433 18.81 -15.96 19.02
CA ILE A 433 18.87 -15.30 17.72
C ILE A 433 18.23 -13.92 17.81
N ILE A 434 18.86 -12.93 17.16
CA ILE A 434 18.30 -11.61 16.92
C ILE A 434 18.19 -11.40 15.41
N VAL A 435 17.00 -11.03 14.91
CA VAL A 435 16.80 -10.60 13.53
C VAL A 435 16.54 -9.09 13.52
N ILE A 436 17.19 -8.37 12.62
CA ILE A 436 17.18 -6.90 12.59
C ILE A 436 16.77 -6.44 11.19
N ASP A 437 15.61 -5.82 11.03
CA ASP A 437 15.26 -5.12 9.78
C ASP A 437 15.79 -3.68 9.78
N GLU A 438 16.15 -3.20 8.58
CA GLU A 438 16.90 -1.96 8.34
C GLU A 438 18.14 -1.77 9.24
N CYS A 439 18.97 -2.82 9.33
CA CYS A 439 20.11 -2.90 10.27
C CYS A 439 21.21 -1.84 10.09
N HIS A 440 21.15 -1.02 9.05
CA HIS A 440 22.03 0.14 8.86
C HIS A 440 21.66 1.33 9.77
N ARG A 441 20.44 1.38 10.34
CA ARG A 441 19.97 2.59 11.05
C ARG A 441 20.63 2.87 12.40
N GLY A 442 21.38 1.92 12.94
CA GLY A 442 21.99 2.03 14.26
C GLY A 442 23.47 1.69 14.35
N SER A 443 24.10 1.24 13.26
CA SER A 443 25.57 1.14 13.16
C SER A 443 26.26 2.51 12.98
N ALA A 444 25.56 3.60 13.29
CA ALA A 444 25.93 5.00 13.06
C ALA A 444 26.94 5.59 14.07
N ASP A 445 27.18 4.90 15.19
CA ASP A 445 28.16 5.35 16.19
C ASP A 445 28.54 4.20 17.13
N GLU A 446 29.78 4.18 17.62
CA GLU A 446 30.22 3.18 18.61
C GLU A 446 29.54 3.40 19.98
N ASP A 447 29.31 4.66 20.35
CA ASP A 447 28.59 5.06 21.56
C ASP A 447 27.05 5.02 21.42
N SER A 448 26.52 4.63 20.25
CA SER A 448 25.07 4.62 20.01
C SER A 448 24.34 3.63 20.94
N ASN A 449 23.12 3.98 21.35
CA ASN A 449 22.30 3.09 22.19
C ASN A 449 21.93 1.78 21.48
N TRP A 450 21.91 1.78 20.14
CA TRP A 450 21.77 0.57 19.33
C TRP A 450 22.98 -0.36 19.48
N ARG A 451 24.19 0.18 19.38
CA ARG A 451 25.44 -0.59 19.55
C ARG A 451 25.53 -1.18 20.95
N LYS A 452 25.08 -0.46 21.99
CA LYS A 452 24.98 -0.97 23.37
C LYS A 452 24.05 -2.19 23.48
N VAL A 453 22.84 -2.13 22.91
CA VAL A 453 21.89 -3.27 22.88
C VAL A 453 22.50 -4.50 22.17
N LEU A 454 23.16 -4.32 21.02
CA LEU A 454 23.74 -5.44 20.27
C LEU A 454 25.09 -5.95 20.83
N LEU A 455 25.78 -5.16 21.66
CA LEU A 455 26.96 -5.62 22.41
C LEU A 455 26.54 -6.38 23.69
N HIS A 456 25.45 -5.97 24.34
CA HIS A 456 24.86 -6.72 25.46
C HIS A 456 24.47 -8.13 25.03
N PHE A 457 23.70 -8.27 23.93
CA PHE A 457 23.36 -9.58 23.36
C PHE A 457 24.39 -10.11 22.35
N SER A 458 25.69 -9.91 22.61
CA SER A 458 26.77 -10.28 21.67
C SER A 458 26.94 -11.80 21.51
N GLU A 459 26.46 -12.61 22.45
CA GLU A 459 26.47 -14.07 22.35
C GLU A 459 25.32 -14.65 21.50
N ALA A 460 24.29 -13.86 21.20
CA ALA A 460 23.22 -14.25 20.28
C ALA A 460 23.71 -14.28 18.82
N ILE A 461 23.05 -15.05 17.95
CA ILE A 461 23.30 -14.97 16.50
C ILE A 461 22.48 -13.84 15.91
N GLN A 462 23.16 -12.86 15.31
CA GLN A 462 22.55 -11.60 14.86
C GLN A 462 22.47 -11.55 13.33
N ILE A 463 21.26 -11.53 12.80
CA ILE A 463 20.94 -11.53 11.36
C ILE A 463 20.41 -10.15 10.96
N GLY A 464 21.29 -9.32 10.40
CA GLY A 464 20.96 -8.02 9.84
C GLY A 464 20.37 -8.12 8.44
N LEU A 465 19.26 -7.42 8.20
CA LEU A 465 18.62 -7.23 6.90
C LEU A 465 18.72 -5.76 6.52
N THR A 466 19.15 -5.46 5.30
CA THR A 466 19.26 -4.08 4.82
C THR A 466 18.92 -3.98 3.33
N ALA A 467 18.37 -2.84 2.91
CA ALA A 467 18.31 -2.49 1.49
C ALA A 467 19.67 -1.96 0.95
N THR A 468 20.60 -1.58 1.83
CA THR A 468 21.83 -0.85 1.50
C THR A 468 23.04 -1.39 2.28
N PRO A 469 24.12 -1.88 1.62
CA PRO A 469 25.27 -2.49 2.28
C PRO A 469 26.52 -1.60 2.24
N LEU A 470 26.38 -0.31 2.57
CA LEU A 470 27.47 0.67 2.51
C LEU A 470 27.88 1.15 3.90
N ALA A 471 29.08 1.73 3.97
CA ALA A 471 29.79 2.02 5.20
C ALA A 471 30.13 3.52 5.23
N THR A 472 29.11 4.34 5.44
CA THR A 472 29.26 5.80 5.45
C THR A 472 30.16 6.26 6.60
N ARG A 473 30.49 7.56 6.66
CA ARG A 473 31.35 8.13 7.70
C ARG A 473 30.92 7.72 9.11
N ASP A 474 29.62 7.73 9.34
CA ASP A 474 28.99 7.37 10.60
C ASP A 474 28.53 5.90 10.58
N VAL A 475 27.91 5.43 9.49
CA VAL A 475 27.16 4.16 9.43
C VAL A 475 28.02 2.95 9.02
N GLN A 476 28.73 2.33 9.97
CA GLN A 476 29.61 1.18 9.68
C GLN A 476 28.93 -0.20 9.72
N THR A 477 27.86 -0.40 8.92
CA THR A 477 27.11 -1.68 8.86
C THR A 477 28.02 -2.88 8.57
N ASN A 478 28.92 -2.73 7.60
CA ASN A 478 29.83 -3.79 7.16
C ASN A 478 30.94 -4.08 8.18
N ALA A 479 31.34 -3.11 9.02
CA ALA A 479 32.30 -3.36 10.09
C ALA A 479 31.65 -4.13 11.26
N TYR A 480 30.36 -3.89 11.53
CA TYR A 480 29.64 -4.64 12.56
C TYR A 480 29.35 -6.08 12.14
N PHE A 481 28.70 -6.29 10.99
CA PHE A 481 28.23 -7.61 10.54
C PHE A 481 29.21 -8.39 9.65
N GLY A 482 30.24 -7.74 9.10
CA GLY A 482 31.05 -8.30 8.02
C GLY A 482 30.35 -8.21 6.65
N ALA A 483 30.91 -8.92 5.66
CA ALA A 483 30.36 -8.96 4.31
C ALA A 483 28.99 -9.67 4.24
N SER A 484 28.13 -9.19 3.34
CA SER A 484 26.83 -9.80 3.05
C SER A 484 26.97 -11.23 2.53
N ILE A 485 26.22 -12.17 3.12
CA ILE A 485 26.20 -13.57 2.68
C ILE A 485 25.33 -13.80 1.43
N TYR A 486 24.44 -12.85 1.14
CA TYR A 486 23.61 -12.84 -0.05
C TYR A 486 23.13 -11.42 -0.36
N THR A 487 23.37 -10.98 -1.59
CA THR A 487 22.93 -9.69 -2.12
C THR A 487 21.95 -9.91 -3.26
N TYR A 488 20.80 -9.24 -3.20
CA TYR A 488 19.81 -9.16 -4.28
C TYR A 488 19.45 -7.70 -4.51
N SER A 489 19.99 -7.13 -5.60
CA SER A 489 19.94 -5.69 -5.88
C SER A 489 18.65 -5.26 -6.59
N LEU A 490 18.43 -3.94 -6.68
CA LEU A 490 17.31 -3.37 -7.43
C LEU A 490 17.44 -3.69 -8.94
N SER A 491 18.65 -3.54 -9.48
CA SER A 491 19.04 -3.95 -10.84
C SER A 491 18.68 -5.42 -11.11
N GLN A 492 19.03 -6.34 -10.21
CA GLN A 492 18.67 -7.76 -10.35
C GLN A 492 17.16 -7.97 -10.29
N GLY A 493 16.46 -7.31 -9.36
CA GLY A 493 15.00 -7.35 -9.24
C GLY A 493 14.26 -6.83 -10.49
N ILE A 494 14.76 -5.78 -11.14
CA ILE A 494 14.23 -5.25 -12.40
C ILE A 494 14.49 -6.24 -13.55
N ASN A 495 15.74 -6.71 -13.69
CA ASN A 495 16.14 -7.62 -14.77
C ASN A 495 15.43 -8.99 -14.68
N ASP A 496 15.15 -9.50 -13.48
CA ASP A 496 14.36 -10.72 -13.28
C ASP A 496 12.84 -10.49 -13.47
N GLY A 497 12.39 -9.24 -13.62
CA GLY A 497 10.99 -8.88 -13.82
C GLY A 497 10.14 -8.89 -12.55
N TYR A 498 10.77 -8.81 -11.38
CA TYR A 498 10.16 -8.89 -10.06
C TYR A 498 9.96 -7.53 -9.36
N LEU A 499 10.72 -6.51 -9.78
CA LEU A 499 10.57 -5.10 -9.41
C LEU A 499 10.28 -4.26 -10.65
N ALA A 500 9.71 -3.08 -10.45
CA ALA A 500 9.36 -2.13 -11.49
C ALA A 500 10.62 -1.36 -11.95
N PRO A 501 10.92 -1.30 -13.26
CA PRO A 501 11.90 -0.36 -13.80
C PRO A 501 11.42 1.09 -13.61
N TYR A 502 12.35 2.04 -13.72
CA TYR A 502 12.09 3.46 -13.51
C TYR A 502 12.56 4.34 -14.67
N ARG A 503 11.92 5.50 -14.79
CA ARG A 503 12.33 6.64 -15.61
C ARG A 503 12.76 7.78 -14.68
N VAL A 504 13.72 8.59 -15.12
CA VAL A 504 14.25 9.74 -14.38
C VAL A 504 13.91 11.01 -15.14
N HIS A 505 13.31 11.98 -14.46
CA HIS A 505 13.23 13.35 -14.92
C HIS A 505 14.01 14.24 -13.96
N ARG A 506 15.09 14.87 -14.43
CA ARG A 506 15.89 15.85 -13.66
C ARG A 506 15.44 17.25 -14.03
N ILE A 507 15.10 18.07 -13.04
CA ILE A 507 14.58 19.42 -13.26
C ILE A 507 15.51 20.43 -12.58
N GLN A 508 16.24 21.20 -13.39
CA GLN A 508 17.07 22.30 -12.89
C GLN A 508 16.25 23.59 -12.82
N ILE A 509 16.20 24.23 -11.66
CA ILE A 509 15.54 25.53 -11.48
C ILE A 509 16.60 26.64 -11.51
N GLY A 510 16.35 27.69 -12.30
CA GLY A 510 17.28 28.80 -12.50
C GLY A 510 16.58 30.17 -12.62
N LYS A 511 17.33 31.22 -12.29
CA LYS A 511 16.89 32.63 -12.41
C LYS A 511 17.57 33.30 -13.62
N GLN A 512 16.82 34.10 -14.37
CA GLN A 512 17.38 34.88 -15.47
C GLN A 512 18.10 36.13 -14.93
N VAL A 513 19.41 36.24 -15.18
CA VAL A 513 20.24 37.39 -14.75
C VAL A 513 20.50 38.32 -15.93
N ALA A 514 20.27 39.63 -15.74
CA ALA A 514 20.61 40.64 -16.74
C ALA A 514 22.13 40.84 -16.82
N LYS A 515 22.67 40.93 -18.04
CA LYS A 515 24.11 41.09 -18.27
C LYS A 515 24.56 42.50 -17.84
N PRO A 516 25.61 42.66 -17.03
CA PRO A 516 26.19 43.98 -16.76
C PRO A 516 26.73 44.59 -18.07
N ALA A 517 26.62 45.92 -18.20
CA ALA A 517 27.09 46.62 -19.39
C ALA A 517 28.62 46.50 -19.52
N PRO A 518 29.17 46.29 -20.74
CA PRO A 518 30.61 46.24 -20.93
C PRO A 518 31.22 47.63 -20.80
N GLU A 519 32.26 47.75 -19.98
CA GLU A 519 33.11 48.95 -19.95
C GLU A 519 33.82 49.12 -21.29
N GLN A 520 33.90 50.36 -21.77
CA GLN A 520 34.54 50.68 -23.05
C GLN A 520 36.01 51.04 -22.83
N ASP A 521 36.91 50.15 -23.24
CA ASP A 521 38.34 50.48 -23.39
C ASP A 521 38.80 50.37 -24.85
N GLN A 522 39.82 51.14 -25.22
CA GLN A 522 40.14 51.45 -26.62
C GLN A 522 41.42 50.79 -27.13
N LYS A 523 41.47 50.55 -28.46
CA LYS A 523 42.66 50.34 -29.32
C LYS A 523 43.38 48.97 -29.21
N ASP A 524 44.05 48.45 -30.23
CA ASP A 524 44.26 48.95 -31.61
C ASP A 524 44.48 47.83 -32.66
N ASN A 525 43.98 48.09 -33.89
CA ASN A 525 44.36 47.54 -35.21
C ASN A 525 44.29 46.00 -35.52
N PRO A 526 44.28 45.60 -36.83
CA PRO A 526 43.67 44.33 -37.26
C PRO A 526 44.52 43.44 -38.20
N SER A 527 44.32 42.11 -38.15
CA SER A 527 44.32 41.21 -39.35
C SER A 527 44.08 39.72 -39.01
N ALA A 528 42.88 39.23 -39.28
CA ALA A 528 42.59 37.80 -39.48
C ALA A 528 41.28 37.63 -40.28
N THR A 529 41.17 36.55 -41.05
CA THR A 529 40.04 36.33 -41.98
C THR A 529 38.78 35.82 -41.29
N GLN A 530 37.62 36.11 -41.89
CA GLN A 530 36.29 35.74 -41.40
C GLN A 530 36.12 34.23 -41.18
N VAL A 531 35.68 33.86 -39.97
CA VAL A 531 34.86 32.66 -39.74
C VAL A 531 33.63 33.12 -38.97
N THR A 532 32.45 32.97 -39.57
CA THR A 532 31.19 33.50 -39.02
C THR A 532 30.65 32.63 -37.90
N GLN A 533 31.32 32.64 -36.74
CA GLN A 533 30.70 32.15 -35.50
C GLN A 533 29.55 33.10 -35.14
N ALA A 534 28.31 32.61 -35.26
CA ALA A 534 27.17 33.29 -34.68
C ALA A 534 27.26 33.16 -33.16
N THR A 535 27.72 34.23 -32.50
CA THR A 535 27.90 34.28 -31.04
C THR A 535 26.54 34.16 -30.34
N GLN A 536 26.12 32.93 -30.07
CA GLN A 536 24.94 32.67 -29.26
C GLN A 536 25.15 33.34 -27.89
N ALA A 537 24.15 34.08 -27.43
CA ALA A 537 24.23 34.77 -26.15
C ALA A 537 24.31 33.73 -25.02
N THR A 538 25.48 33.60 -24.40
CA THR A 538 25.66 32.83 -23.17
C THR A 538 24.76 33.42 -22.10
N GLN A 539 23.65 32.75 -21.85
CA GLN A 539 22.80 33.00 -20.70
C GLN A 539 23.56 32.47 -19.48
N ASN A 540 23.98 33.36 -18.58
CA ASN A 540 24.60 32.95 -17.33
C ASN A 540 23.51 32.40 -16.40
N PHE A 541 23.26 31.09 -16.49
CA PHE A 541 22.42 30.37 -15.54
C PHE A 541 23.13 30.34 -14.18
N ILE A 542 22.51 30.95 -13.17
CA ILE A 542 22.81 30.57 -11.79
C ILE A 542 21.98 29.30 -11.51
N GLY A 543 22.63 28.15 -11.63
CA GLY A 543 22.06 26.88 -11.16
C GLY A 543 21.92 26.92 -9.64
N VAL A 544 20.69 26.82 -9.14
CA VAL A 544 20.40 26.97 -7.70
C VAL A 544 20.52 25.62 -6.94
N VAL A 545 20.91 24.57 -7.65
CA VAL A 545 21.57 23.38 -7.10
C VAL A 545 23.02 23.46 -7.61
N PRO A 546 24.05 23.45 -6.73
CA PRO A 546 25.42 23.71 -7.14
C PRO A 546 25.95 22.67 -8.13
N GLU A 547 26.72 23.12 -9.13
CA GLU A 547 27.42 22.22 -10.05
C GLU A 547 28.62 21.55 -9.35
N ALA A 548 28.33 20.55 -8.53
CA ALA A 548 29.35 19.64 -8.01
C ALA A 548 30.17 19.05 -9.19
N PRO A 549 31.50 18.99 -9.11
CA PRO A 549 32.34 18.52 -10.21
C PRO A 549 32.02 17.07 -10.58
N GLU A 550 32.16 16.73 -11.86
CA GLU A 550 32.04 15.34 -12.31
C GLU A 550 33.15 14.50 -11.67
N GLN A 551 32.77 13.52 -10.86
CA GLN A 551 33.66 12.52 -10.26
C GLN A 551 33.36 11.14 -10.86
N ASP A 552 34.35 10.24 -10.83
CA ASP A 552 34.43 9.01 -11.62
C ASP A 552 33.35 7.94 -11.31
N GLY A 553 32.10 8.19 -11.73
CA GLY A 553 31.04 7.19 -11.91
C GLY A 553 30.56 6.43 -10.66
N LYS A 554 31.08 6.76 -9.47
CA LYS A 554 30.74 6.12 -8.20
C LYS A 554 29.70 6.94 -7.43
N PRO A 555 28.75 6.30 -6.74
CA PRO A 555 27.83 7.00 -5.85
C PRO A 555 28.60 7.60 -4.67
N GLN A 556 28.19 8.80 -4.26
CA GLN A 556 28.58 9.40 -2.99
C GLN A 556 27.78 8.73 -1.86
N GLU A 557 28.42 8.45 -0.73
CA GLU A 557 27.72 7.85 0.42
C GLU A 557 26.88 8.88 1.19
N GLU A 558 27.42 10.09 1.33
CA GLU A 558 26.85 11.26 2.00
C GLU A 558 27.17 12.54 1.21
N VAL A 559 26.33 13.56 1.36
CA VAL A 559 26.51 14.90 0.76
C VAL A 559 26.76 15.92 1.86
N ALA A 560 27.66 16.87 1.60
CA ALA A 560 28.08 17.89 2.57
C ALA A 560 26.86 18.67 3.15
N PRO A 561 26.77 18.86 4.49
CA PRO A 561 25.61 19.49 5.13
C PRO A 561 25.26 20.88 4.58
N GLU A 562 26.26 21.63 4.10
CA GLU A 562 26.12 22.93 3.46
C GLU A 562 25.29 22.82 2.17
N ILE A 563 25.63 21.88 1.30
CA ILE A 563 24.92 21.60 0.03
C ILE A 563 23.50 21.10 0.31
N VAL A 564 23.33 20.23 1.32
CA VAL A 564 22.00 19.75 1.75
C VAL A 564 21.15 20.92 2.26
N THR A 565 21.74 21.88 2.96
CA THR A 565 21.07 23.06 3.53
C THR A 565 20.73 24.11 2.46
N GLU A 566 21.65 24.39 1.54
CA GLU A 566 21.42 25.27 0.37
C GLU A 566 20.29 24.71 -0.51
N THR A 567 20.35 23.42 -0.84
CA THR A 567 19.30 22.71 -1.57
C THR A 567 17.97 22.77 -0.82
N ALA A 568 17.98 22.59 0.51
CA ALA A 568 16.80 22.71 1.35
C ALA A 568 16.22 24.14 1.42
N GLN A 569 17.04 25.18 1.24
CA GLN A 569 16.58 26.56 1.10
C GLN A 569 15.95 26.78 -0.29
N ALA A 570 16.64 26.37 -1.36
CA ALA A 570 16.15 26.49 -2.74
C ALA A 570 14.80 25.77 -2.96
N MET A 571 14.65 24.56 -2.41
CA MET A 571 13.40 23.79 -2.51
C MET A 571 12.22 24.48 -1.80
N ARG A 572 12.46 25.20 -0.69
CA ARG A 572 11.42 26.02 -0.05
C ARG A 572 11.11 27.28 -0.86
N GLU A 573 12.14 27.97 -1.38
CA GLU A 573 11.95 29.18 -2.21
C GLU A 573 11.09 28.88 -3.44
N TYR A 574 11.30 27.74 -4.09
CA TYR A 574 10.60 27.37 -5.34
C TYR A 574 9.37 26.48 -5.15
N THR A 575 8.80 26.40 -3.93
CA THR A 575 7.61 25.59 -3.61
C THR A 575 6.50 25.72 -4.66
N THR A 576 6.10 26.95 -5.01
CA THR A 576 5.04 27.21 -6.00
C THR A 576 5.44 26.80 -7.42
N VAL A 577 6.68 27.07 -7.83
CA VAL A 577 7.18 26.70 -9.17
C VAL A 577 7.26 25.19 -9.35
N ILE A 578 7.64 24.47 -8.28
CA ILE A 578 7.64 23.01 -8.22
C ILE A 578 6.19 22.47 -8.28
N ALA A 579 5.25 23.11 -7.58
CA ALA A 579 3.84 22.73 -7.60
C ALA A 579 3.18 22.93 -8.98
N ASP A 580 3.39 24.11 -9.60
CA ASP A 580 2.88 24.43 -10.95
C ASP A 580 3.44 23.46 -12.00
N HIS A 581 4.75 23.20 -11.97
CA HIS A 581 5.38 22.25 -12.88
C HIS A 581 4.89 20.80 -12.65
N LEU A 582 4.76 20.36 -11.39
CA LEU A 582 4.23 19.04 -11.09
C LEU A 582 2.76 18.89 -11.52
N ALA A 583 1.94 19.92 -11.34
CA ALA A 583 0.56 19.95 -11.84
C ALA A 583 0.52 19.86 -13.37
N ASN A 584 1.38 20.60 -14.07
CA ASN A 584 1.52 20.52 -15.53
C ASN A 584 1.91 19.09 -15.99
N TYR A 585 2.91 18.48 -15.35
CA TYR A 585 3.33 17.10 -15.62
C TYR A 585 2.20 16.09 -15.37
N LEU A 586 1.45 16.22 -14.27
CA LEU A 586 0.34 15.32 -13.96
C LEU A 586 -0.83 15.46 -14.95
N ARG A 587 -1.17 16.69 -15.39
CA ARG A 587 -2.16 16.91 -16.45
C ARG A 587 -1.76 16.30 -17.79
N GLN A 588 -0.46 16.30 -18.12
CA GLN A 588 0.07 15.73 -19.36
C GLN A 588 0.25 14.20 -19.33
N THR A 589 0.30 13.58 -18.16
CA THR A 589 0.63 12.15 -18.01
C THR A 589 -0.52 11.32 -17.43
N ASP A 590 -0.87 11.54 -16.18
CA ASP A 590 -1.94 10.83 -15.46
C ASP A 590 -2.28 11.60 -14.17
N THR A 591 -3.42 12.30 -14.16
CA THR A 591 -3.94 13.05 -13.00
C THR A 591 -4.39 12.15 -11.84
N GLN A 592 -4.31 10.83 -11.99
CA GLN A 592 -4.65 9.82 -10.97
C GLN A 592 -3.43 8.97 -10.58
N ALA A 593 -2.23 9.35 -11.01
CA ALA A 593 -1.00 8.71 -10.62
C ALA A 593 -0.71 8.95 -9.13
N LYS A 594 -0.83 7.91 -8.28
CA LYS A 594 -0.46 7.99 -6.86
C LYS A 594 0.99 8.46 -6.70
N THR A 595 1.19 9.62 -6.09
CA THR A 595 2.42 10.42 -6.13
C THR A 595 2.88 10.75 -4.70
N ILE A 596 4.16 10.53 -4.39
CA ILE A 596 4.77 10.87 -3.10
C ILE A 596 5.79 11.99 -3.28
N ILE A 597 5.67 13.05 -2.49
CA ILE A 597 6.52 14.25 -2.55
C ILE A 597 7.30 14.39 -1.25
N PHE A 598 8.61 14.15 -1.34
CA PHE A 598 9.54 14.28 -0.22
C PHE A 598 10.00 15.73 -0.10
N CYS A 599 9.38 16.44 0.82
CA CYS A 599 9.64 17.84 1.17
C CYS A 599 10.66 17.93 2.31
N VAL A 600 11.24 19.11 2.52
CA VAL A 600 12.36 19.32 3.46
C VAL A 600 11.98 19.02 4.92
N ASP A 601 10.80 19.48 5.35
CA ASP A 601 10.33 19.43 6.73
C ASP A 601 8.79 19.45 6.79
N ASN A 602 8.20 19.33 7.99
CA ASN A 602 6.75 19.21 8.17
C ASN A 602 5.98 20.50 7.80
N ASN A 603 6.65 21.66 7.81
CA ASN A 603 6.08 22.93 7.38
C ASN A 603 6.12 23.07 5.84
N HIS A 604 7.28 22.80 5.22
CA HIS A 604 7.39 22.77 3.76
C HIS A 604 6.43 21.72 3.16
N ALA A 605 6.23 20.56 3.79
CA ALA A 605 5.21 19.60 3.35
C ALA A 605 3.78 20.19 3.32
N ASN A 606 3.42 21.07 4.27
CA ASN A 606 2.13 21.77 4.26
C ASN A 606 2.09 22.91 3.21
N GLN A 607 3.18 23.67 3.06
CA GLN A 607 3.30 24.71 2.03
C GLN A 607 3.17 24.12 0.62
N MET A 608 3.82 22.98 0.36
CA MET A 608 3.72 22.22 -0.89
C MET A 608 2.29 21.69 -1.11
N ARG A 609 1.60 21.20 -0.08
CA ARG A 609 0.18 20.79 -0.17
C ARG A 609 -0.70 21.95 -0.64
N LEU A 610 -0.61 23.11 0.03
CA LEU A 610 -1.39 24.31 -0.31
C LEU A 610 -1.11 24.83 -1.72
N ALA A 611 0.17 24.82 -2.14
CA ALA A 611 0.56 25.19 -3.49
C ALA A 611 -0.03 24.22 -4.54
N LEU A 612 -0.01 22.91 -4.28
CA LEU A 612 -0.58 21.90 -5.17
C LEU A 612 -2.11 21.91 -5.20
N GLU A 613 -2.78 22.21 -4.09
CA GLU A 613 -4.23 22.44 -4.05
C GLU A 613 -4.64 23.63 -4.94
N THR A 614 -3.78 24.64 -5.05
CA THR A 614 -3.98 25.76 -5.96
C THR A 614 -3.67 25.37 -7.41
N ALA A 615 -2.50 24.77 -7.67
CA ALA A 615 -2.02 24.43 -9.01
C ALA A 615 -2.81 23.30 -9.70
N CYS A 616 -3.45 22.42 -8.92
CA CYS A 616 -4.24 21.29 -9.41
C CYS A 616 -5.75 21.51 -9.31
N ALA A 617 -6.22 22.71 -8.96
CA ALA A 617 -7.64 23.01 -8.69
C ALA A 617 -8.59 22.71 -9.86
N ASP A 618 -8.06 22.55 -11.07
CA ASP A 618 -8.80 22.20 -12.29
C ASP A 618 -9.11 20.69 -12.43
N PHE A 619 -8.41 19.81 -11.72
CA PHE A 619 -8.59 18.34 -11.81
C PHE A 619 -8.60 17.58 -10.48
N ALA A 620 -8.00 18.13 -9.42
CA ALA A 620 -7.96 17.53 -8.10
C ALA A 620 -9.27 17.78 -7.32
N ARG A 621 -9.74 16.76 -6.62
CA ARG A 621 -10.88 16.84 -5.69
C ARG A 621 -10.40 17.12 -4.27
N ALA A 622 -11.30 17.59 -3.41
CA ALA A 622 -11.08 17.57 -1.97
C ALA A 622 -10.66 16.13 -1.54
N GLY A 623 -9.58 16.02 -0.77
CA GLY A 623 -8.99 14.74 -0.37
C GLY A 623 -8.14 14.01 -1.43
N ASP A 624 -8.00 14.52 -2.67
CA ASP A 624 -7.00 13.97 -3.61
C ASP A 624 -5.56 14.39 -3.23
N ILE A 625 -5.38 15.47 -2.46
CA ILE A 625 -4.06 16.01 -2.05
C ILE A 625 -4.04 16.16 -0.52
N VAL A 626 -3.07 15.54 0.15
CA VAL A 626 -2.94 15.57 1.62
C VAL A 626 -1.49 15.65 2.09
N ARG A 627 -1.28 16.02 3.36
CA ARG A 627 0.00 15.91 4.06
C ARG A 627 -0.03 14.65 4.94
N ILE A 628 1.08 13.91 4.99
CA ILE A 628 1.26 12.79 5.92
C ILE A 628 2.66 12.88 6.56
N VAL A 629 2.72 13.35 7.81
CA VAL A 629 3.90 13.39 8.68
C VAL A 629 3.62 12.72 10.03
N ASP A 630 4.66 12.51 10.83
CA ASP A 630 4.58 11.80 12.12
C ASP A 630 3.60 12.46 13.12
N ASP A 631 3.33 13.76 12.98
CA ASP A 631 2.48 14.55 13.89
C ASP A 631 0.98 14.58 13.52
N ASP A 632 0.56 14.03 12.37
CA ASP A 632 -0.83 14.15 11.83
C ASP A 632 -1.87 13.26 12.56
N GLY A 633 -1.62 12.89 13.82
CA GLY A 633 -2.59 12.25 14.71
C GLY A 633 -3.15 10.91 14.21
N ASN A 634 -4.47 10.74 14.26
CA ASN A 634 -5.17 9.57 13.72
C ASN A 634 -5.64 9.76 12.28
N ASP A 635 -5.93 10.99 11.85
CA ASP A 635 -6.39 11.27 10.49
C ASP A 635 -5.27 11.03 9.47
N GLY A 636 -4.03 11.45 9.75
CA GLY A 636 -2.86 11.11 8.93
C GLY A 636 -2.56 9.60 8.85
N LYS A 637 -2.92 8.82 9.88
CA LYS A 637 -2.84 7.34 9.84
C LYS A 637 -3.92 6.75 8.94
N LEU A 638 -5.12 7.33 8.95
CA LEU A 638 -6.23 6.92 8.08
C LEU A 638 -5.91 7.22 6.61
N ASP A 639 -5.45 8.43 6.30
CA ASP A 639 -5.00 8.80 4.95
C ASP A 639 -3.83 7.94 4.48
N LEU A 640 -2.89 7.60 5.38
CA LEU A 640 -1.78 6.69 5.06
C LEU A 640 -2.29 5.28 4.70
N ASN A 641 -3.23 4.75 5.46
CA ASN A 641 -3.85 3.46 5.19
C ASN A 641 -4.58 3.47 3.85
N ASN A 642 -5.43 4.48 3.61
CA ASN A 642 -6.14 4.69 2.35
C ASN A 642 -5.17 4.84 1.16
N PHE A 643 -4.05 5.54 1.34
CA PHE A 643 -3.02 5.68 0.32
C PHE A 643 -2.38 4.34 -0.05
N CYS A 644 -2.10 3.49 0.94
CA CYS A 644 -1.54 2.14 0.73
C CYS A 644 -2.51 1.17 0.04
N ILE A 645 -3.82 1.27 0.31
CA ILE A 645 -4.80 0.32 -0.23
C ILE A 645 -4.87 0.46 -1.78
N PRO A 646 -4.62 -0.62 -2.56
CA PRO A 646 -4.54 -0.52 -4.02
C PRO A 646 -5.87 -0.25 -4.73
N LYS A 647 -7.00 -0.39 -4.02
CA LYS A 647 -8.35 -0.12 -4.52
C LYS A 647 -8.82 1.30 -4.25
N GLU A 648 -8.28 1.97 -3.23
CA GLU A 648 -8.70 3.34 -2.90
C GLU A 648 -8.07 4.32 -3.87
N ARG A 649 -8.90 5.23 -4.42
CA ARG A 649 -8.46 6.37 -5.23
C ARG A 649 -7.69 7.37 -4.37
N GLN A 650 -8.25 7.72 -3.21
CA GLN A 650 -7.80 8.83 -2.39
C GLN A 650 -6.93 8.37 -1.22
N PRO A 651 -5.95 9.20 -0.78
CA PRO A 651 -5.44 10.36 -1.49
C PRO A 651 -4.67 9.97 -2.77
N VAL A 652 -4.44 10.92 -3.69
CA VAL A 652 -3.68 10.73 -4.93
C VAL A 652 -2.26 11.29 -4.79
N ILE A 653 -2.13 12.52 -4.27
CA ILE A 653 -0.86 13.20 -4.05
C ILE A 653 -0.63 13.33 -2.54
N VAL A 654 0.53 12.89 -2.06
CA VAL A 654 0.90 12.99 -0.65
C VAL A 654 2.20 13.77 -0.49
N THR A 655 2.18 14.83 0.31
CA THR A 655 3.39 15.52 0.78
C THR A 655 3.84 14.95 2.12
N THR A 656 5.15 14.76 2.27
CA THR A 656 5.75 14.21 3.50
C THR A 656 7.17 14.75 3.69
N SER A 657 7.73 14.61 4.88
CA SER A 657 9.13 14.95 5.19
C SER A 657 10.02 13.70 5.23
N ARG A 658 9.71 12.81 6.18
CA ARG A 658 10.48 11.59 6.51
C ARG A 658 9.62 10.35 6.76
N LEU A 659 8.37 10.47 7.20
CA LEU A 659 7.52 9.31 7.57
C LEU A 659 7.46 8.26 6.45
N LEU A 660 7.14 8.65 5.21
CA LEU A 660 7.02 7.69 4.09
C LEU A 660 8.36 7.20 3.52
N SER A 661 9.51 7.61 4.07
CA SER A 661 10.81 7.07 3.67
C SER A 661 10.96 5.59 4.08
N THR A 662 10.31 5.17 5.16
CA THR A 662 10.40 3.81 5.74
C THR A 662 9.04 3.14 5.87
N GLY A 663 9.01 1.80 5.82
CA GLY A 663 7.85 0.96 6.20
C GLY A 663 6.58 1.00 5.34
N VAL A 664 6.37 2.03 4.53
CA VAL A 664 5.12 2.20 3.78
C VAL A 664 5.16 1.47 2.43
N ASP A 665 4.15 0.66 2.14
CA ASP A 665 4.07 -0.19 0.95
C ASP A 665 2.88 0.21 0.06
N VAL A 666 3.15 1.07 -0.93
CA VAL A 666 2.12 1.63 -1.85
C VAL A 666 2.37 1.04 -3.25
N PRO A 667 1.86 -0.17 -3.55
CA PRO A 667 2.22 -0.88 -4.78
C PRO A 667 1.74 -0.16 -6.05
N THR A 668 0.75 0.73 -5.93
CA THR A 668 0.20 1.58 -7.01
C THR A 668 0.90 2.92 -7.19
N CYS A 669 1.88 3.30 -6.36
CA CYS A 669 2.59 4.58 -6.48
C CYS A 669 3.37 4.67 -7.81
N LYS A 670 3.08 5.68 -8.64
CA LYS A 670 3.65 5.89 -9.98
C LYS A 670 4.75 6.96 -10.04
N ASN A 671 4.70 7.97 -9.18
CA ASN A 671 5.68 9.05 -9.16
C ASN A 671 6.31 9.22 -7.77
N ILE A 672 7.64 9.33 -7.73
CA ILE A 672 8.42 9.72 -6.56
C ILE A 672 9.03 11.09 -6.85
N VAL A 673 8.76 12.09 -6.02
CA VAL A 673 9.22 13.47 -6.23
C VAL A 673 10.20 13.87 -5.13
N LEU A 674 11.38 14.35 -5.52
CA LEU A 674 12.43 14.82 -4.62
C LEU A 674 12.39 16.36 -4.60
N ALA A 675 11.80 16.91 -3.54
CA ALA A 675 11.68 18.34 -3.27
C ALA A 675 12.44 18.72 -1.97
N ARG A 676 13.62 18.11 -1.77
CA ARG A 676 14.46 18.29 -0.59
C ARG A 676 15.91 17.91 -0.85
N GLY A 677 16.83 18.49 -0.07
CA GLY A 677 18.15 17.91 0.13
C GLY A 677 18.02 16.50 0.73
N VAL A 678 18.68 15.53 0.09
CA VAL A 678 18.83 14.15 0.57
C VAL A 678 20.26 14.02 1.07
N GLY A 679 20.44 13.58 2.32
CA GLY A 679 21.76 13.63 2.98
C GLY A 679 22.65 12.42 2.70
N SER A 680 22.06 11.25 2.46
CA SER A 680 22.79 9.99 2.31
C SER A 680 22.16 9.02 1.32
N ILE A 681 22.99 8.11 0.81
CA ILE A 681 22.59 7.04 -0.13
C ILE A 681 21.53 6.10 0.48
N VAL A 682 21.52 5.98 1.81
CA VAL A 682 20.54 5.21 2.59
C VAL A 682 19.15 5.81 2.45
N GLU A 683 19.02 7.11 2.68
CA GLU A 683 17.74 7.84 2.55
C GLU A 683 17.27 7.84 1.08
N PHE A 684 18.19 8.06 0.13
CA PHE A 684 17.89 7.99 -1.31
C PHE A 684 17.31 6.63 -1.74
N LYS A 685 18.00 5.52 -1.44
CA LYS A 685 17.56 4.17 -1.81
C LYS A 685 16.27 3.73 -1.08
N GLN A 686 16.01 4.29 0.11
CA GLN A 686 14.74 4.13 0.82
C GLN A 686 13.57 4.88 0.15
N ILE A 687 13.82 6.10 -0.35
CA ILE A 687 12.84 6.93 -1.07
C ILE A 687 12.47 6.31 -2.42
N ILE A 688 13.45 6.07 -3.32
CA ILE A 688 13.17 5.47 -4.64
C ILE A 688 12.58 4.05 -4.49
N GLY A 689 12.92 3.37 -3.40
CA GLY A 689 12.40 2.08 -2.99
C GLY A 689 10.87 2.00 -2.96
N ARG A 690 10.17 3.11 -2.66
CA ARG A 690 8.69 3.17 -2.65
C ARG A 690 8.08 2.96 -4.04
N GLY A 691 8.79 3.36 -5.10
CA GLY A 691 8.35 3.16 -6.49
C GLY A 691 8.55 1.73 -7.02
N THR A 692 9.40 0.91 -6.40
CA THR A 692 9.91 -0.35 -6.99
C THR A 692 8.90 -1.51 -7.09
N ARG A 693 7.72 -1.42 -6.45
CA ARG A 693 6.69 -2.47 -6.51
C ARG A 693 5.99 -2.51 -7.88
N LEU A 694 5.88 -3.69 -8.48
CA LEU A 694 4.97 -3.97 -9.60
C LEU A 694 3.54 -4.17 -9.10
N TYR A 695 2.55 -3.68 -9.84
CA TYR A 695 1.13 -3.96 -9.60
C TYR A 695 0.38 -4.16 -10.93
N THR A 696 0.59 -5.35 -11.52
CA THR A 696 0.12 -5.74 -12.86
C THR A 696 -1.40 -5.99 -12.93
N THR A 697 -2.09 -6.05 -11.79
CA THR A 697 -3.54 -6.34 -11.69
C THR A 697 -4.42 -5.09 -11.59
N ALA A 698 -3.84 -3.88 -11.62
CA ALA A 698 -4.61 -2.65 -11.77
C ALA A 698 -5.08 -2.44 -13.22
N THR A 699 -6.12 -1.63 -13.37
CA THR A 699 -6.50 -1.00 -14.64
C THR A 699 -6.45 0.52 -14.45
N PRO A 700 -5.46 1.24 -15.01
CA PRO A 700 -4.30 0.76 -15.76
C PRO A 700 -3.24 0.10 -14.84
N ALA A 701 -2.54 -0.91 -15.37
CA ALA A 701 -1.50 -1.64 -14.65
C ALA A 701 -0.29 -0.76 -14.32
N LYS A 702 0.30 -0.93 -13.13
CA LYS A 702 1.55 -0.25 -12.76
C LYS A 702 2.75 -1.18 -13.00
N ASN A 703 3.44 -0.88 -14.10
CA ASN A 703 4.53 -1.70 -14.63
C ASN A 703 5.90 -0.97 -14.63
N TRP A 704 5.93 0.33 -14.31
CA TRP A 704 7.12 1.18 -14.16
C TRP A 704 6.78 2.37 -13.24
N PHE A 705 7.75 3.22 -12.90
CA PHE A 705 7.53 4.48 -12.15
C PHE A 705 8.46 5.62 -12.60
N THR A 706 8.11 6.87 -12.31
CA THR A 706 8.97 8.05 -12.54
C THR A 706 9.60 8.52 -11.23
N ILE A 707 10.87 8.92 -11.28
CA ILE A 707 11.49 9.77 -10.26
C ILE A 707 11.63 11.18 -10.85
N LEU A 708 10.99 12.17 -10.22
CA LEU A 708 11.14 13.59 -10.55
C LEU A 708 12.09 14.23 -9.54
N ASP A 709 13.27 14.65 -9.99
CA ASP A 709 14.36 15.13 -9.16
C ASP A 709 14.57 16.64 -9.37
N TYR A 710 14.01 17.45 -8.47
CA TYR A 710 14.22 18.91 -8.43
C TYR A 710 15.45 19.29 -7.58
N SER A 711 15.92 18.40 -6.71
CA SER A 711 17.03 18.66 -5.78
C SER A 711 18.39 18.15 -6.27
N GLY A 712 18.44 17.46 -7.41
CA GLY A 712 19.66 16.92 -8.01
C GLY A 712 20.21 15.68 -7.32
N ALA A 713 19.46 15.07 -6.39
CA ALA A 713 19.92 13.96 -5.55
C ALA A 713 20.40 12.74 -6.36
N ILE A 714 19.84 12.50 -7.56
CA ILE A 714 20.27 11.40 -8.44
C ILE A 714 21.71 11.60 -8.92
N LYS A 715 22.21 12.84 -9.03
CA LYS A 715 23.63 13.11 -9.40
C LYS A 715 24.60 12.59 -8.33
N HIS A 716 24.18 12.58 -7.08
CA HIS A 716 25.02 12.19 -5.94
C HIS A 716 24.93 10.68 -5.65
N PHE A 717 23.73 10.11 -5.66
CA PHE A 717 23.46 8.79 -5.06
C PHE A 717 23.20 7.64 -6.04
N PHE A 718 23.25 7.89 -7.36
CA PHE A 718 23.02 6.85 -8.37
C PHE A 718 24.14 5.81 -8.39
N ASP A 719 23.78 4.56 -8.17
CA ASP A 719 24.68 3.42 -8.02
C ASP A 719 24.31 2.38 -9.09
N ARG A 720 25.06 2.38 -10.20
CA ARG A 720 24.70 1.60 -11.40
C ARG A 720 24.65 0.10 -11.15
N ASP A 721 25.52 -0.44 -10.31
CA ASP A 721 25.62 -1.87 -10.05
C ASP A 721 24.46 -2.36 -9.17
N PHE A 722 24.02 -1.55 -8.21
CA PHE A 722 22.87 -1.89 -7.37
C PHE A 722 21.52 -1.49 -7.98
N ASP A 723 21.40 -0.28 -8.52
CA ASP A 723 20.12 0.31 -8.97
C ASP A 723 19.77 -0.11 -10.41
N GLY A 724 20.79 -0.18 -11.28
CA GLY A 724 20.67 -0.47 -12.71
C GLY A 724 20.49 0.78 -13.56
N ASP A 725 20.47 0.60 -14.88
CA ASP A 725 20.23 1.71 -15.82
C ASP A 725 18.73 2.04 -15.91
N PRO A 726 18.32 3.32 -15.76
CA PRO A 726 16.94 3.76 -15.97
C PRO A 726 16.50 3.59 -17.44
N GLU A 727 15.21 3.34 -17.66
CA GLU A 727 14.64 3.15 -19.01
C GLU A 727 14.63 4.46 -19.84
N ALA A 728 14.67 5.61 -19.16
CA ALA A 728 14.81 6.93 -19.78
C ALA A 728 15.38 7.93 -18.77
N ILE A 729 16.18 8.88 -19.25
CA ILE A 729 16.58 10.10 -18.52
C ILE A 729 16.13 11.30 -19.34
N GLN A 730 15.32 12.16 -18.74
CA GLN A 730 14.95 13.48 -19.25
C GLN A 730 15.62 14.55 -18.37
N ASN A 731 16.03 15.66 -18.97
CA ASN A 731 16.56 16.82 -18.26
C ASN A 731 15.79 18.07 -18.73
N GLU A 732 15.23 18.83 -17.79
CA GLU A 732 14.46 20.05 -18.06
C GLU A 732 15.03 21.24 -17.25
N GLN A 733 14.88 22.45 -17.79
CA GLN A 733 15.34 23.70 -17.17
C GLN A 733 14.18 24.67 -17.00
N LEU A 734 13.81 24.97 -15.75
CA LEU A 734 12.76 25.92 -15.40
C LEU A 734 13.36 27.31 -15.14
N ILE A 735 13.14 28.23 -16.06
CA ILE A 735 13.61 29.62 -15.98
C ILE A 735 12.55 30.49 -15.33
N ILE A 736 12.82 30.97 -14.11
CA ILE A 736 11.95 31.90 -13.40
C ILE A 736 12.17 33.32 -13.93
N LYS A 737 11.10 33.94 -14.42
CA LYS A 737 11.06 35.34 -14.85
C LYS A 737 10.76 36.24 -13.64
N THR A 738 11.76 36.99 -13.19
CA THR A 738 11.57 38.00 -12.12
C THR A 738 10.66 39.13 -12.63
N PRO A 739 9.62 39.55 -11.88
CA PRO A 739 8.85 40.74 -12.23
C PRO A 739 9.72 41.99 -12.02
N THR A 740 9.89 42.79 -13.07
CA THR A 740 10.69 44.02 -13.01
C THR A 740 10.02 45.08 -12.13
N SER A 741 10.73 45.56 -11.11
CA SER A 741 10.29 46.74 -10.35
C SER A 741 10.44 47.99 -11.22
N THR A 742 9.32 48.55 -11.68
CA THR A 742 9.25 49.93 -12.20
C THR A 742 8.93 50.86 -11.04
N ALA A 743 9.96 51.47 -10.47
CA ALA A 743 9.79 52.60 -9.56
C ALA A 743 9.41 53.87 -10.35
N GLU A 744 8.64 54.71 -9.67
CA GLU A 744 7.99 55.95 -10.08
C GLU A 744 8.83 56.92 -10.92
N ASN A 745 8.15 57.73 -11.73
CA ASN A 745 8.61 59.08 -12.04
C ASN A 745 7.38 60.01 -12.09
N THR A 746 7.45 61.14 -11.38
CA THR A 746 6.28 61.95 -11.02
C THR A 746 6.42 63.37 -11.56
N GLU A 747 5.44 63.83 -12.36
CA GLU A 747 5.28 65.24 -12.71
C GLU A 747 3.84 65.72 -12.44
N GLN A 748 3.70 67.02 -12.18
CA GLN A 748 2.52 67.63 -11.54
C GLN A 748 1.71 68.50 -12.50
N ALA A 749 0.38 68.47 -12.39
CA ALA A 749 -0.51 69.57 -12.79
C ALA A 749 -1.83 69.51 -11.99
N GLU A 750 -2.44 70.67 -11.75
CA GLU A 750 -3.62 70.85 -10.88
C GLU A 750 -4.97 70.96 -11.66
N PRO A 751 -6.14 70.97 -10.98
CA PRO A 751 -7.42 70.53 -11.58
C PRO A 751 -8.28 71.62 -12.24
N GLY A 752 -9.29 71.17 -12.99
CA GLY A 752 -10.36 72.01 -13.56
C GLY A 752 -11.72 71.29 -13.60
N GLU A 753 -12.70 71.92 -12.95
CA GLU A 753 -14.16 71.72 -12.93
C GLU A 753 -14.82 71.44 -14.31
N GLN A 754 -16.03 70.88 -14.50
CA GLN A 754 -17.20 70.42 -13.68
C GLN A 754 -18.19 69.72 -14.67
N PRO A 755 -19.45 69.33 -14.33
CA PRO A 755 -20.03 68.67 -13.15
C PRO A 755 -20.91 67.43 -13.53
N GLY A 756 -21.63 66.83 -12.56
CA GLY A 756 -23.01 66.34 -12.82
C GLY A 756 -23.33 64.83 -12.78
N THR A 757 -23.64 64.33 -11.58
CA THR A 757 -24.75 63.36 -11.25
C THR A 757 -25.08 62.15 -12.16
N GLU A 758 -24.93 60.96 -11.56
CA GLU A 758 -25.88 59.81 -11.50
C GLU A 758 -26.97 59.67 -12.59
N THR A 759 -27.21 58.49 -13.18
CA THR A 759 -27.77 57.31 -12.48
C THR A 759 -27.55 56.00 -13.28
N LYS A 760 -27.57 54.83 -12.60
CA LYS A 760 -27.46 53.48 -13.20
C LYS A 760 -28.77 52.99 -13.86
N ARG A 761 -28.71 52.24 -14.98
CA ARG A 761 -29.08 50.80 -15.06
C ARG A 761 -28.98 50.17 -16.48
N GLU A 762 -29.10 48.84 -16.49
CA GLU A 762 -29.11 47.87 -17.62
C GLU A 762 -29.91 48.31 -18.88
N ALA A 763 -29.67 47.83 -20.12
CA ALA A 763 -29.43 46.43 -20.53
C ALA A 763 -28.81 46.23 -21.96
N ASP A 764 -28.83 44.97 -22.43
CA ASP A 764 -28.51 44.37 -23.76
C ASP A 764 -29.46 44.87 -24.92
N PRO A 765 -29.40 44.39 -26.21
CA PRO A 765 -28.40 43.59 -26.94
C PRO A 765 -28.13 43.96 -28.44
N SER A 766 -27.11 43.32 -29.06
CA SER A 766 -27.05 42.76 -30.45
C SER A 766 -27.05 43.62 -31.77
N GLU A 767 -26.57 42.93 -32.84
CA GLU A 767 -26.52 43.26 -34.31
C GLU A 767 -25.36 44.19 -34.78
N ARG A 768 -24.53 43.88 -35.82
CA ARG A 768 -24.68 43.40 -37.23
C ARG A 768 -25.24 44.49 -38.18
N VAL A 769 -24.88 44.62 -39.47
CA VAL A 769 -24.44 43.68 -40.55
C VAL A 769 -23.44 44.38 -41.54
N ALA A 770 -22.82 43.62 -42.47
CA ALA A 770 -22.35 44.02 -43.83
C ALA A 770 -20.96 44.71 -43.98
N ASP A 771 -20.19 44.58 -45.09
CA ASP A 771 -20.39 43.76 -46.33
C ASP A 771 -19.12 43.52 -47.20
N THR A 772 -19.19 42.56 -48.16
CA THR A 772 -18.39 42.39 -49.43
C THR A 772 -16.86 42.13 -49.41
N ALA A 773 -16.18 41.50 -50.41
CA ALA A 773 -16.56 40.57 -51.51
C ALA A 773 -15.30 39.99 -52.27
N THR A 774 -15.51 39.05 -53.21
CA THR A 774 -14.57 38.47 -54.26
C THR A 774 -13.47 37.49 -53.77
N ASP A 775 -13.02 36.46 -54.52
CA ASP A 775 -13.29 36.03 -55.93
C ASP A 775 -13.33 34.47 -56.11
N SER A 776 -13.53 33.99 -57.35
CA SER A 776 -13.88 32.63 -57.84
C SER A 776 -12.66 31.85 -58.43
N PRO A 777 -12.74 30.67 -59.15
CA PRO A 777 -13.91 29.90 -59.63
C PRO A 777 -13.89 28.33 -59.61
N ALA A 778 -15.12 27.77 -59.69
CA ALA A 778 -15.65 26.68 -60.58
C ALA A 778 -14.96 25.29 -60.69
N THR A 779 -15.63 24.16 -61.01
CA THR A 779 -16.80 23.87 -61.89
C THR A 779 -17.71 22.77 -61.27
N GLN A 780 -19.05 22.93 -61.15
CA GLN A 780 -20.17 22.77 -62.13
C GLN A 780 -20.69 21.31 -62.33
N GLN A 781 -22.00 21.02 -62.55
CA GLN A 781 -23.29 21.68 -62.21
C GLN A 781 -24.49 20.73 -62.52
N GLU A 782 -25.73 21.26 -62.50
CA GLU A 782 -27.04 20.73 -62.95
C GLU A 782 -27.77 19.76 -61.97
N GLU A 783 -29.00 19.97 -61.45
CA GLU A 783 -30.28 20.66 -61.84
C GLU A 783 -31.26 19.73 -62.63
N ASP A 784 -32.61 19.74 -62.48
CA ASP A 784 -33.50 20.54 -61.60
C ASP A 784 -34.93 19.95 -61.29
N ASN A 785 -35.54 20.49 -60.22
CA ASN A 785 -36.96 20.90 -59.93
C ASN A 785 -38.29 20.10 -60.08
N HIS A 786 -39.25 20.52 -59.19
CA HIS A 786 -40.75 20.60 -59.30
C HIS A 786 -41.63 19.30 -59.34
N ASN A 787 -42.94 19.25 -59.01
CA ASN A 787 -43.90 19.91 -58.06
C ASN A 787 -45.29 19.17 -58.18
N THR A 788 -46.46 19.38 -57.51
CA THR A 788 -47.03 20.33 -56.51
C THR A 788 -48.32 19.73 -55.84
N VAL A 789 -48.62 20.08 -54.57
CA VAL A 789 -49.96 20.42 -53.94
C VAL A 789 -51.17 19.43 -53.90
N VAL A 790 -51.81 19.28 -52.71
CA VAL A 790 -53.25 19.54 -52.34
C VAL A 790 -53.47 19.35 -50.81
N THR A 791 -54.43 20.08 -50.20
CA THR A 791 -54.78 20.18 -48.75
C THR A 791 -56.34 20.20 -48.57
N PRO A 792 -57.04 20.53 -47.43
CA PRO A 792 -56.62 20.92 -46.06
C PRO A 792 -57.43 20.32 -44.86
N GLY A 793 -57.06 20.68 -43.62
CA GLY A 793 -57.84 20.48 -42.38
C GLY A 793 -57.07 20.92 -41.09
N ALA A 794 -57.75 21.53 -40.11
CA ALA A 794 -57.20 22.00 -38.81
C ALA A 794 -57.37 20.93 -37.68
N GLU A 795 -56.95 21.08 -36.42
CA GLU A 795 -56.57 22.25 -35.59
C GLU A 795 -55.49 21.89 -34.53
N SER A 796 -55.32 22.63 -33.42
CA SER A 796 -53.99 22.87 -32.79
C SER A 796 -53.70 22.34 -31.34
N ASP A 797 -52.41 22.49 -30.97
CA ASP A 797 -51.80 22.75 -29.63
C ASP A 797 -51.58 21.67 -28.51
N ALA A 798 -50.28 21.47 -28.24
CA ALA A 798 -49.53 21.68 -26.98
C ALA A 798 -49.72 20.85 -25.66
N GLU A 799 -48.56 20.37 -25.17
CA GLU A 799 -47.98 20.42 -23.79
C GLU A 799 -48.44 19.58 -22.56
N GLU A 800 -47.42 19.27 -21.72
CA GLU A 800 -47.44 18.97 -20.27
C GLU A 800 -48.13 17.65 -19.75
N PRO A 801 -48.09 17.29 -18.43
CA PRO A 801 -46.89 16.71 -17.79
C PRO A 801 -47.19 15.47 -16.90
N ALA A 802 -46.46 15.27 -15.78
CA ALA A 802 -46.42 14.03 -14.97
C ALA A 802 -47.29 14.03 -13.69
N SER A 803 -47.55 12.84 -13.10
CA SER A 803 -47.94 12.67 -11.66
C SER A 803 -47.91 11.21 -11.14
N HIS A 804 -47.81 11.06 -9.81
CA HIS A 804 -48.06 9.83 -8.97
C HIS A 804 -49.57 9.70 -8.64
N PRO A 805 -50.14 8.66 -7.92
CA PRO A 805 -49.61 7.55 -7.08
C PRO A 805 -50.18 6.15 -7.48
N GLY A 806 -50.21 5.03 -6.71
CA GLY A 806 -49.56 4.60 -5.44
C GLY A 806 -50.49 3.78 -4.48
N GLN A 807 -49.91 3.25 -3.38
CA GLN A 807 -50.52 2.55 -2.21
C GLN A 807 -51.03 1.07 -2.30
N ASN A 808 -50.46 0.25 -1.40
CA ASN A 808 -51.07 -0.66 -0.39
C ASN A 808 -51.93 -1.93 -0.71
N ASN A 809 -51.47 -3.04 -0.11
CA ASN A 809 -52.19 -4.05 0.72
C ASN A 809 -53.18 -5.09 0.11
N THR A 810 -52.76 -6.38 0.16
CA THR A 810 -53.32 -7.56 0.91
C THR A 810 -54.84 -7.73 1.22
N PRO A 811 -55.37 -8.95 1.55
CA PRO A 811 -54.72 -10.26 1.88
C PRO A 811 -55.38 -11.51 1.21
N GLU A 812 -55.29 -12.69 1.87
CA GLU A 812 -56.13 -13.93 1.78
C GLU A 812 -55.83 -14.99 0.68
N GLN A 813 -56.10 -16.31 0.87
CA GLN A 813 -55.89 -17.21 2.04
C GLN A 813 -55.99 -18.72 1.62
N GLU A 814 -55.50 -19.62 2.49
CA GLU A 814 -55.92 -21.03 2.73
C GLU A 814 -55.71 -22.25 1.76
N ALA A 815 -55.39 -23.39 2.42
CA ALA A 815 -55.84 -24.80 2.22
C ALA A 815 -55.66 -25.59 0.89
N GLY A 816 -54.55 -26.34 0.77
CA GLY A 816 -54.44 -27.77 1.15
C GLY A 816 -55.21 -28.94 0.47
N SER A 817 -54.45 -29.99 0.10
CA SER A 817 -54.79 -31.46 0.18
C SER A 817 -55.79 -32.10 -0.82
N PRO A 818 -55.90 -33.46 -0.96
CA PRO A 818 -54.94 -34.59 -0.71
C PRO A 818 -54.97 -35.75 -1.77
N GLN A 819 -54.26 -36.87 -1.45
CA GLN A 819 -54.42 -38.28 -1.96
C GLN A 819 -53.93 -38.62 -3.41
N ASP A 820 -53.53 -39.87 -3.76
CA ASP A 820 -53.75 -41.21 -3.14
C ASP A 820 -52.58 -42.24 -3.39
N SER A 821 -52.57 -43.38 -2.66
CA SER A 821 -52.00 -44.77 -2.86
C SER A 821 -50.77 -45.11 -3.77
N GLN A 822 -49.98 -46.21 -3.61
CA GLN A 822 -49.89 -47.31 -2.61
C GLN A 822 -48.52 -48.10 -2.62
N GLN A 823 -48.30 -48.81 -1.50
CA GLN A 823 -47.30 -49.82 -1.02
C GLN A 823 -46.55 -50.80 -1.98
N GLU A 824 -45.33 -51.24 -1.60
CA GLU A 824 -44.94 -52.51 -0.88
C GLU A 824 -43.43 -52.50 -0.48
N ASN A 825 -42.98 -52.81 0.76
CA ASN A 825 -42.72 -54.10 1.47
C ASN A 825 -41.38 -54.79 1.06
N SER A 826 -40.47 -55.36 1.88
CA SER A 826 -40.39 -55.83 3.31
C SER A 826 -38.91 -55.72 3.83
N GLY A 827 -38.47 -56.04 5.06
CA GLY A 827 -39.04 -56.71 6.25
C GLY A 827 -38.13 -56.62 7.52
N ALA A 828 -38.36 -57.44 8.56
CA ALA A 828 -37.76 -57.38 9.94
C ALA A 828 -37.35 -58.81 10.44
N PRO A 829 -37.15 -59.19 11.75
CA PRO A 829 -37.22 -58.47 13.06
C PRO A 829 -36.20 -58.89 14.20
N ALA A 830 -36.39 -58.35 15.43
CA ALA A 830 -35.98 -58.87 16.77
C ALA A 830 -34.45 -58.86 17.14
N THR A 831 -33.96 -58.74 18.40
CA THR A 831 -34.45 -58.53 19.81
C THR A 831 -33.28 -57.92 20.64
N ASN A 832 -33.19 -57.70 21.98
CA ASN A 832 -33.90 -58.12 23.22
C ASN A 832 -33.73 -57.06 24.37
N THR A 833 -34.05 -57.41 25.63
CA THR A 833 -33.87 -56.65 26.91
C THR A 833 -32.88 -57.31 27.89
N ILE A 834 -32.43 -56.56 28.94
CA ILE A 834 -32.45 -56.92 30.41
C ILE A 834 -31.78 -55.84 31.31
N ASP A 835 -32.13 -55.82 32.61
CA ASP A 835 -31.80 -54.85 33.70
C ASP A 835 -30.65 -55.29 34.66
N GLU A 836 -30.43 -54.46 35.71
CA GLU A 836 -29.70 -54.63 37.02
C GLU A 836 -28.53 -53.62 37.21
N GLN A 837 -28.38 -52.78 38.26
CA GLN A 837 -28.61 -52.86 39.73
C GLN A 837 -27.58 -53.76 40.47
N THR A 838 -27.02 -53.46 41.67
CA THR A 838 -27.24 -52.39 42.67
C THR A 838 -26.00 -52.19 43.60
N GLU A 839 -26.05 -51.20 44.53
CA GLU A 839 -25.38 -51.18 45.87
C GLU A 839 -23.84 -50.98 45.98
N GLN A 840 -23.20 -50.58 47.11
CA GLN A 840 -23.62 -50.39 48.53
C GLN A 840 -22.68 -49.40 49.32
N THR A 841 -23.23 -48.55 50.24
CA THR A 841 -22.61 -47.95 51.50
C THR A 841 -21.23 -47.22 51.52
N GLY A 842 -20.89 -46.31 52.45
CA GLY A 842 -21.69 -45.59 53.47
C GLY A 842 -20.93 -44.93 54.68
N VAL A 843 -21.27 -43.65 54.96
CA VAL A 843 -21.34 -42.92 56.29
C VAL A 843 -20.08 -42.42 57.08
N GLU A 844 -20.32 -41.29 57.79
CA GLU A 844 -19.59 -40.59 58.90
C GLU A 844 -18.47 -39.56 58.58
N GLY A 845 -18.46 -38.34 59.15
CA GLY A 845 -19.45 -37.73 60.07
C GLY A 845 -19.33 -36.21 60.37
N THR A 846 -20.51 -35.59 60.59
CA THR A 846 -20.89 -34.34 61.31
C THR A 846 -19.93 -33.14 61.54
N GLY A 847 -20.40 -31.92 61.19
CA GLY A 847 -19.88 -30.64 61.71
C GLY A 847 -20.75 -29.41 61.36
N LYS A 848 -21.63 -28.97 62.26
CA LYS A 848 -22.74 -28.00 61.99
C LYS A 848 -22.29 -26.55 61.70
N GLY A 849 -22.97 -25.90 60.76
CA GLY A 849 -23.10 -24.44 60.59
C GLY A 849 -24.33 -24.12 59.72
N ASN A 850 -25.14 -23.11 60.07
CA ASN A 850 -26.48 -22.90 59.48
C ASN A 850 -26.49 -21.79 58.38
N PRO A 851 -27.45 -21.80 57.43
CA PRO A 851 -27.39 -20.97 56.22
C PRO A 851 -28.29 -19.72 56.24
N ALA A 852 -28.12 -18.89 55.21
CA ALA A 852 -29.19 -18.11 54.57
C ALA A 852 -28.87 -17.99 53.07
N GLU A 853 -29.88 -18.15 52.21
CA GLU A 853 -29.75 -18.05 50.75
C GLU A 853 -30.41 -16.75 50.26
N GLU A 854 -29.85 -16.12 49.23
CA GLU A 854 -30.59 -15.17 48.37
C GLU A 854 -30.31 -15.49 46.90
N GLY A 855 -31.38 -15.49 46.08
CA GLY A 855 -31.32 -15.98 44.70
C GLY A 855 -32.53 -15.60 43.85
N ALA A 856 -32.60 -14.34 43.42
CA ALA A 856 -33.41 -13.86 42.30
C ALA A 856 -32.63 -12.72 41.63
N ARG A 857 -32.03 -12.93 40.45
CA ARG A 857 -32.63 -12.77 39.10
C ARG A 857 -33.21 -11.37 38.86
N ALA A 858 -32.67 -10.69 37.85
CA ALA A 858 -32.95 -9.31 37.54
C ALA A 858 -33.96 -9.18 36.38
N ASP A 859 -35.12 -8.60 36.67
CA ASP A 859 -36.08 -8.07 35.68
C ASP A 859 -36.56 -6.63 36.02
N ASP A 860 -36.33 -6.14 37.25
CA ASP A 860 -36.98 -4.90 37.76
C ASP A 860 -36.42 -3.56 37.24
N LEU A 861 -35.19 -3.50 36.73
CA LEU A 861 -34.53 -2.21 36.43
C LEU A 861 -35.17 -1.44 35.26
N ALA A 862 -36.02 -2.09 34.46
CA ALA A 862 -36.76 -1.45 33.38
C ALA A 862 -37.98 -0.64 33.86
N ALA A 863 -38.55 -0.95 35.03
CA ALA A 863 -39.84 -0.40 35.46
C ALA A 863 -39.76 1.04 35.99
N SER A 864 -38.67 1.42 36.67
CA SER A 864 -38.57 2.71 37.38
C SER A 864 -38.46 3.95 36.49
N ILE A 865 -38.24 3.82 35.18
CA ILE A 865 -37.98 4.96 34.28
C ILE A 865 -39.27 5.49 33.60
N GLN A 866 -40.36 4.72 33.57
CA GLN A 866 -41.64 5.18 32.99
C GLN A 866 -42.63 5.78 34.03
N ALA A 867 -42.41 5.55 35.32
CA ALA A 867 -43.32 5.95 36.42
C ALA A 867 -43.22 7.43 36.84
N SER A 868 -42.80 8.35 35.96
CA SER A 868 -42.58 9.78 36.31
C SER A 868 -42.92 10.78 35.19
N ARG A 869 -43.74 10.39 34.20
CA ARG A 869 -44.04 11.23 33.03
C ARG A 869 -45.53 11.38 32.66
N SER A 870 -46.44 11.37 33.63
CA SER A 870 -47.83 11.79 33.38
C SER A 870 -48.63 12.18 34.64
N GLU A 871 -48.37 13.36 35.21
CA GLU A 871 -49.37 14.17 35.93
C GLU A 871 -48.83 15.59 36.21
N GLY A 872 -49.72 16.60 36.34
CA GLY A 872 -49.34 17.93 36.81
C GLY A 872 -49.05 19.03 35.75
N GLN A 873 -49.95 19.26 34.78
CA GLN A 873 -49.99 20.58 34.11
C GLN A 873 -50.57 21.63 35.07
N SER A 874 -49.82 22.69 35.45
CA SER A 874 -50.36 24.04 35.75
C SER A 874 -49.31 25.08 36.19
N ALA A 875 -49.67 26.36 35.98
CA ALA A 875 -49.22 27.58 36.68
C ALA A 875 -47.74 28.06 36.56
N VAL A 876 -47.60 29.15 35.81
CA VAL A 876 -46.44 30.07 35.79
C VAL A 876 -46.39 30.95 37.05
N SER A 877 -45.21 31.23 37.65
CA SER A 877 -44.74 32.59 38.01
C SER A 877 -43.52 32.68 38.96
N GLU A 878 -42.77 33.78 38.78
CA GLU A 878 -41.77 34.46 39.64
C GLU A 878 -41.26 33.87 40.99
N ARG A 879 -39.96 34.09 41.30
CA ARG A 879 -39.52 35.16 42.24
C ARG A 879 -37.99 35.43 42.31
N LYS A 880 -37.62 36.48 43.05
CA LYS A 880 -36.31 37.16 43.10
C LYS A 880 -35.55 36.94 44.42
N LYS A 881 -34.20 36.97 44.35
CA LYS A 881 -33.19 37.48 45.31
C LYS A 881 -33.30 37.17 46.83
N PRO A 882 -32.16 36.82 47.45
CA PRO A 882 -31.54 37.74 48.44
C PRO A 882 -30.01 37.92 48.18
N ARG A 883 -29.20 38.32 49.16
CA ARG A 883 -28.90 39.73 49.52
C ARG A 883 -27.45 39.87 50.05
N GLN A 884 -26.83 41.04 49.85
CA GLN A 884 -25.40 41.36 50.04
C GLN A 884 -24.78 41.08 51.43
N VAL A 885 -23.45 40.89 51.45
CA VAL A 885 -22.55 41.38 52.53
C VAL A 885 -21.32 42.09 51.93
N LYS A 886 -21.25 43.42 52.16
CA LYS A 886 -20.12 44.39 52.22
C LYS A 886 -18.80 44.19 51.42
N GLU A 887 -18.47 45.27 50.67
CA GLU A 887 -17.13 45.72 50.23
C GLU A 887 -16.26 46.19 51.44
N GLN A 888 -14.95 46.50 51.37
CA GLN A 888 -14.18 47.48 50.56
C GLN A 888 -12.64 47.29 50.79
N PRO A 889 -11.71 48.02 50.11
CA PRO A 889 -11.87 48.97 49.00
C PRO A 889 -11.10 48.58 47.72
N SER A 890 -11.27 49.37 46.66
CA SER A 890 -10.61 49.18 45.36
C SER A 890 -9.35 50.03 45.18
N ALA A 891 -8.38 49.49 44.43
CA ALA A 891 -7.52 50.29 43.57
C ALA A 891 -8.19 50.36 42.19
N LYS A 892 -8.36 51.57 41.63
CA LYS A 892 -8.87 51.73 40.26
C LYS A 892 -7.72 51.55 39.27
N PHE A 893 -7.96 50.80 38.20
CA PHE A 893 -7.26 51.04 36.94
C PHE A 893 -8.27 51.26 35.81
N THR A 894 -7.83 51.94 34.75
CA THR A 894 -8.68 52.49 33.70
C THR A 894 -9.06 51.47 32.62
N GLY A 895 -10.01 51.84 31.76
CA GLY A 895 -10.42 51.03 30.60
C GLY A 895 -9.27 50.75 29.61
N PRO A 896 -9.52 49.89 28.60
CA PRO A 896 -8.48 49.35 27.74
C PRO A 896 -7.71 50.46 27.03
N GLN A 897 -6.42 50.58 27.33
CA GLN A 897 -5.50 51.37 26.53
C GLN A 897 -5.11 50.60 25.27
N GLU A 898 -4.99 51.31 24.16
CA GLU A 898 -4.41 50.75 22.94
C GLU A 898 -2.92 50.42 23.18
N ALA A 899 -2.42 49.38 22.50
CA ALA A 899 -1.06 48.89 22.71
C ALA A 899 -0.03 49.98 22.38
N THR A 900 0.97 50.16 23.25
CA THR A 900 1.99 51.20 23.04
C THR A 900 2.94 50.81 21.91
N ALA A 901 3.55 51.80 21.25
CA ALA A 901 4.49 51.57 20.15
C ALA A 901 5.67 50.65 20.54
N GLU A 902 6.08 50.69 21.81
CA GLU A 902 7.13 49.83 22.38
C GLU A 902 6.70 48.35 22.48
N GLN A 903 5.42 48.07 22.73
CA GLN A 903 4.85 46.72 22.65
C GLN A 903 4.81 46.23 21.19
N ALA A 904 4.41 47.11 20.25
CA ALA A 904 4.42 46.80 18.82
C ALA A 904 5.83 46.55 18.26
N GLU A 905 6.84 47.31 18.68
CA GLU A 905 8.24 47.09 18.27
C GLU A 905 8.82 45.81 18.89
N THR A 906 8.38 45.44 20.10
CA THR A 906 8.76 44.18 20.74
C THR A 906 8.15 42.98 20.00
N LEU A 907 6.87 43.05 19.60
CA LEU A 907 6.21 42.07 18.74
C LEU A 907 6.97 41.88 17.41
N ALA A 908 7.27 42.98 16.70
CA ALA A 908 7.98 42.94 15.42
C ALA A 908 9.45 42.44 15.52
N LYS A 909 10.05 42.46 16.72
CA LYS A 909 11.36 41.85 16.99
C LYS A 909 11.27 40.37 17.33
N ALA A 910 10.15 39.90 17.91
CA ALA A 910 9.92 38.50 18.24
C ALA A 910 9.65 37.64 16.99
N GLU A 911 8.79 38.10 16.07
CA GLU A 911 8.45 37.36 14.83
C GLU A 911 9.68 37.01 13.98
N LYS A 912 10.71 37.87 14.01
CA LYS A 912 11.98 37.65 13.28
C LYS A 912 12.87 36.54 13.84
N GLN A 913 12.53 35.91 14.97
CA GLN A 913 13.36 34.87 15.61
C GLN A 913 12.89 33.43 15.34
N GLY A 914 11.90 33.22 14.46
CA GLY A 914 11.66 31.92 13.80
C GLY A 914 11.18 30.77 14.71
N ARG A 915 10.64 31.07 15.88
CA ARG A 915 9.91 30.11 16.73
C ARG A 915 8.41 30.22 16.47
N ALA A 916 7.68 29.11 16.62
CA ALA A 916 6.23 29.06 16.41
C ALA A 916 5.46 29.61 17.62
N HIS A 917 5.51 30.92 17.82
CA HIS A 917 4.72 31.61 18.85
C HIS A 917 3.24 31.69 18.42
N ARG A 918 2.31 31.36 19.32
CA ARG A 918 0.90 31.78 19.20
C ARG A 918 0.54 32.66 20.39
N LEU A 919 0.20 33.92 20.11
CA LEU A 919 -0.44 34.80 21.08
C LEU A 919 -1.95 34.61 21.01
N GLY A 920 -2.59 34.54 22.17
CA GLY A 920 -4.04 34.52 22.29
C GLY A 920 -4.52 35.27 23.51
N LYS A 921 -5.84 35.34 23.68
CA LYS A 921 -6.50 36.14 24.71
C LYS A 921 -7.67 35.38 25.31
N LYS A 922 -7.73 35.30 26.64
CA LYS A 922 -8.85 34.69 27.37
C LYS A 922 -10.09 35.59 27.31
N SER A 923 -11.24 35.01 27.65
CA SER A 923 -12.53 35.71 27.74
C SER A 923 -12.56 36.83 28.78
N ASP A 924 -11.70 36.77 29.81
CA ASP A 924 -11.49 37.84 30.81
C ASP A 924 -10.57 38.98 30.33
N GLY A 925 -9.89 38.80 29.19
CA GLY A 925 -8.94 39.75 28.60
C GLY A 925 -7.46 39.46 28.86
N THR A 926 -7.12 38.43 29.64
CA THR A 926 -5.74 38.00 29.91
C THR A 926 -5.05 37.54 28.63
N VAL A 927 -3.80 37.96 28.40
CA VAL A 927 -2.99 37.58 27.23
C VAL A 927 -2.03 36.47 27.62
N TYR A 928 -1.94 35.44 26.77
CA TYR A 928 -1.02 34.31 26.94
C TYR A 928 -0.22 34.06 25.66
N GLU A 929 0.94 33.44 25.85
CA GLU A 929 1.86 33.04 24.79
C GLU A 929 2.03 31.52 24.84
N ILE A 930 1.80 30.84 23.70
CA ILE A 930 2.06 29.41 23.56
C ILE A 930 3.38 29.22 22.81
N VAL A 931 4.31 28.49 23.43
CA VAL A 931 5.61 28.13 22.84
C VAL A 931 5.88 26.66 23.14
N ASN A 932 6.05 25.84 22.09
CA ASN A 932 6.30 24.39 22.20
C ASN A 932 5.31 23.68 23.14
N ASP A 933 4.02 23.97 22.97
CA ASP A 933 2.88 23.43 23.74
C ASP A 933 2.92 23.71 25.26
N VAL A 934 3.71 24.71 25.67
CA VAL A 934 3.72 25.30 27.01
C VAL A 934 2.97 26.64 26.97
N ILE A 935 2.04 26.84 27.91
CA ILE A 935 1.26 28.06 28.06
C ILE A 935 1.95 28.98 29.08
N TYR A 936 2.30 30.18 28.64
CA TYR A 936 2.84 31.24 29.49
C TYR A 936 1.78 32.32 29.71
N GLU A 937 1.44 32.60 30.97
CA GLU A 937 0.49 33.64 31.36
C GLU A 937 1.23 34.93 31.67
N LEU A 938 0.85 36.06 31.04
CA LEU A 938 1.47 37.35 31.32
C LEU A 938 0.89 37.95 32.60
N GLY A 939 1.68 37.95 33.69
CA GLY A 939 1.28 38.54 34.95
C GLY A 939 1.09 40.07 34.88
N PRO A 940 0.37 40.68 35.84
CA PRO A 940 0.17 42.14 35.91
C PRO A 940 1.45 42.94 36.18
N ASP A 941 2.57 42.24 36.38
CA ASP A 941 3.94 42.72 36.49
C ASP A 941 4.72 42.66 35.15
N ASN A 942 4.04 42.37 34.02
CA ASN A 942 4.64 42.12 32.70
C ASN A 942 5.66 40.97 32.67
N HIS A 943 5.58 40.03 33.62
CA HIS A 943 6.43 38.84 33.64
C HIS A 943 5.62 37.59 33.27
N LEU A 944 6.16 36.81 32.33
CA LEU A 944 5.60 35.52 31.93
C LEU A 944 5.72 34.52 33.08
N ARG A 945 4.60 33.96 33.49
CA ARG A 945 4.48 32.94 34.53
C ARG A 945 4.14 31.60 33.87
N LEU A 946 4.84 30.56 34.29
CA LEU A 946 4.65 29.20 33.79
C LEU A 946 3.43 28.58 34.47
N GLY A 947 2.29 28.54 33.80
CA GLY A 947 1.14 27.73 34.21
C GLY A 947 1.23 26.35 33.58
N SER A 948 0.97 25.28 34.33
CA SER A 948 0.94 23.94 33.73
C SER A 948 -0.41 23.72 33.03
N MET A 949 -0.41 22.95 31.93
CA MET A 949 -1.65 22.62 31.22
C MET A 949 -2.61 21.76 32.07
N HIS A 950 -2.08 21.06 33.08
CA HIS A 950 -2.88 20.45 34.14
C HIS A 950 -3.67 21.49 34.94
N ASP A 951 -3.04 22.59 35.33
CA ASP A 951 -3.69 23.61 36.19
C ASP A 951 -4.76 24.39 35.42
N PHE A 952 -4.54 24.69 34.14
CA PHE A 952 -5.58 25.29 33.27
C PHE A 952 -6.75 24.34 33.03
N ALA A 953 -6.49 23.05 32.77
CA ALA A 953 -7.55 22.03 32.64
C ALA A 953 -8.34 21.82 33.95
N GLN A 954 -7.63 21.83 35.09
CA GLN A 954 -8.22 21.76 36.42
C GLN A 954 -9.06 23.02 36.73
N GLN A 955 -8.60 24.21 36.34
CA GLN A 955 -9.32 25.48 36.49
C GLN A 955 -10.61 25.49 35.66
N ALA A 956 -10.56 25.07 34.39
CA ALA A 956 -11.72 24.99 33.50
C ALA A 956 -12.85 24.14 34.08
N LEU A 957 -12.52 23.00 34.70
CA LEU A 957 -13.49 21.99 35.10
C LEU A 957 -13.89 22.02 36.58
N ARG A 958 -13.03 22.47 37.51
CA ARG A 958 -13.39 22.60 38.94
C ARG A 958 -14.47 23.66 39.21
N GLY A 959 -14.60 24.66 38.34
CA GLY A 959 -15.71 25.63 38.42
C GLY A 959 -17.06 25.07 37.95
N TYR A 960 -17.06 23.91 37.31
CA TYR A 960 -18.19 23.37 36.55
C TYR A 960 -18.72 22.05 37.13
N ILE A 961 -17.86 21.17 37.68
CA ILE A 961 -18.25 19.85 38.21
C ILE A 961 -17.68 19.65 39.63
N SER A 962 -18.56 19.34 40.57
CA SER A 962 -18.23 19.29 42.01
C SER A 962 -17.80 17.93 42.54
N THR A 963 -18.20 16.82 41.90
CA THR A 963 -17.87 15.45 42.36
C THR A 963 -17.45 14.52 41.21
N PRO A 964 -16.64 13.47 41.50
CA PRO A 964 -16.31 12.43 40.52
C PRO A 964 -17.54 11.67 39.98
N GLU A 965 -18.56 11.48 40.81
CA GLU A 965 -19.82 10.84 40.45
C GLU A 965 -20.62 11.70 39.45
N ASP A 966 -20.76 13.00 39.70
CA ASP A 966 -21.37 13.94 38.77
C ASP A 966 -20.61 13.97 37.44
N PHE A 967 -19.27 13.94 37.48
CA PHE A 967 -18.42 13.90 36.29
C PHE A 967 -18.69 12.65 35.44
N ARG A 968 -18.75 11.46 36.08
CA ARG A 968 -19.06 10.19 35.40
C ARG A 968 -20.46 10.20 34.78
N LEU A 969 -21.46 10.71 35.51
CA LEU A 969 -22.85 10.81 35.02
C LEU A 969 -22.96 11.77 33.83
N LEU A 970 -22.29 12.91 33.88
CA LEU A 970 -22.27 13.88 32.80
C LEU A 970 -21.55 13.33 31.54
N TRP A 971 -20.43 12.63 31.72
CA TRP A 971 -19.65 12.00 30.64
C TRP A 971 -20.39 10.85 29.93
N LEU A 972 -21.40 10.25 30.55
CA LEU A 972 -22.25 9.26 29.88
C LEU A 972 -23.15 9.90 28.80
N THR A 973 -23.49 11.18 28.94
CA THR A 973 -24.29 11.95 27.95
C THR A 973 -23.45 12.51 26.81
N LYS A 974 -24.04 12.75 25.63
CA LYS A 974 -23.32 13.38 24.51
C LYS A 974 -23.19 14.88 24.71
N GLU A 975 -24.20 15.45 25.34
CA GLU A 975 -24.37 16.84 25.69
C GLU A 975 -23.28 17.25 26.69
N GLY A 976 -23.11 16.48 27.78
CA GLY A 976 -22.05 16.69 28.76
C GLY A 976 -20.64 16.47 28.22
N GLN A 977 -20.42 15.46 27.36
CA GLN A 977 -19.13 15.29 26.67
C GLN A 977 -18.79 16.49 25.77
N LYS A 978 -19.79 17.10 25.11
CA LYS A 978 -19.61 18.33 24.34
C LYS A 978 -19.33 19.53 25.24
N GLU A 979 -20.08 19.70 26.32
CA GLU A 979 -19.96 20.86 27.21
C GLU A 979 -18.60 20.88 27.94
N ILE A 980 -18.13 19.71 28.43
CA ILE A 980 -16.78 19.56 29.01
C ILE A 980 -15.68 19.91 27.98
N LYS A 981 -15.87 19.53 26.71
CA LYS A 981 -14.94 19.87 25.63
C LYS A 981 -14.94 21.37 25.33
N GLU A 982 -16.11 22.02 25.31
CA GLU A 982 -16.24 23.46 25.11
C GLU A 982 -15.62 24.28 26.27
N GLN A 983 -15.68 23.79 27.52
CA GLN A 983 -14.96 24.41 28.65
C GLN A 983 -13.43 24.30 28.50
N LEU A 984 -12.92 23.12 28.14
CA LEU A 984 -11.48 22.91 27.92
C LEU A 984 -10.95 23.75 26.75
N GLU A 985 -11.68 23.80 25.64
CA GLU A 985 -11.34 24.64 24.48
C GLU A 985 -11.39 26.14 24.79
N GLY A 986 -12.22 26.57 25.75
CA GLY A 986 -12.25 27.96 26.26
C GLY A 986 -10.94 28.38 26.96
N GLU A 987 -10.24 27.44 27.59
CA GLU A 987 -8.91 27.61 28.19
C GLU A 987 -7.76 27.13 27.25
N LEU A 988 -8.06 26.92 25.96
CA LEU A 988 -7.19 26.35 24.93
C LEU A 988 -6.58 24.97 25.22
N VAL A 989 -7.12 24.21 26.18
CA VAL A 989 -6.69 22.84 26.44
C VAL A 989 -7.39 21.88 25.48
N THR A 990 -6.63 21.06 24.77
CA THR A 990 -7.17 19.87 24.10
C THR A 990 -6.88 18.62 24.93
N THR A 991 -7.75 17.62 24.86
CA THR A 991 -7.60 16.34 25.58
C THR A 991 -6.29 15.62 25.23
N ASP A 992 -5.87 15.77 23.97
CA ASP A 992 -4.74 15.03 23.41
C ASP A 992 -3.42 15.71 23.80
N ALA A 993 -3.38 17.05 23.81
CA ALA A 993 -2.24 17.80 24.34
C ALA A 993 -2.10 17.61 25.86
N LEU A 994 -3.22 17.57 26.59
CA LEU A 994 -3.25 17.27 28.03
C LEU A 994 -2.74 15.86 28.34
N ALA A 995 -3.11 14.85 27.53
CA ALA A 995 -2.60 13.49 27.65
C ALA A 995 -1.07 13.43 27.44
N ALA A 996 -0.57 14.06 26.36
CA ALA A 996 0.84 14.09 26.02
C ALA A 996 1.68 14.83 27.07
N ALA A 997 1.22 15.99 27.56
CA ALA A 997 1.91 16.76 28.59
C ALA A 997 1.99 16.01 29.94
N LEU A 998 0.96 15.24 30.28
CA LEU A 998 0.92 14.36 31.46
C LEU A 998 1.57 12.98 31.23
N LYS A 999 1.97 12.66 29.98
CA LYS A 999 2.52 11.36 29.56
C LYS A 999 1.59 10.19 29.89
N LYS A 1000 0.30 10.35 29.58
CA LYS A 1000 -0.80 9.42 29.88
C LYS A 1000 -1.62 9.09 28.62
N ASP A 1001 -0.93 8.84 27.51
CA ASP A 1001 -1.55 8.59 26.19
C ASP A 1001 -2.35 7.26 26.11
N ASP A 1002 -2.15 6.35 27.07
CA ASP A 1002 -2.82 5.05 27.22
C ASP A 1002 -4.04 5.08 28.17
N VAL A 1003 -4.35 6.24 28.74
CA VAL A 1003 -5.46 6.49 29.69
C VAL A 1003 -6.72 6.93 28.94
N ASP A 1004 -7.92 6.53 29.40
CA ASP A 1004 -9.17 7.04 28.82
C ASP A 1004 -9.35 8.54 29.13
N VAL A 1005 -9.99 9.29 28.23
CA VAL A 1005 -10.22 10.73 28.45
C VAL A 1005 -11.01 11.01 29.73
N LEU A 1006 -11.95 10.12 30.13
CA LEU A 1006 -12.63 10.21 31.43
C LEU A 1006 -11.63 10.09 32.59
N ASP A 1007 -10.76 9.08 32.58
CA ASP A 1007 -9.79 8.84 33.63
C ASP A 1007 -8.74 9.96 33.71
N LEU A 1008 -8.30 10.47 32.55
CA LEU A 1008 -7.38 11.60 32.44
C LEU A 1008 -7.97 12.86 33.09
N LEU A 1009 -9.25 13.16 32.83
CA LEU A 1009 -9.91 14.33 33.39
C LEU A 1009 -10.30 14.13 34.87
N LEU A 1010 -10.67 12.92 35.30
CA LEU A 1010 -10.86 12.60 36.72
C LEU A 1010 -9.56 12.75 37.53
N TYR A 1011 -8.42 12.36 36.96
CA TYR A 1011 -7.10 12.61 37.53
C TYR A 1011 -6.81 14.11 37.64
N VAL A 1012 -6.96 14.86 36.55
CA VAL A 1012 -6.70 16.31 36.51
C VAL A 1012 -7.60 17.12 37.46
N VAL A 1013 -8.87 16.75 37.62
CA VAL A 1013 -9.82 17.53 38.44
C VAL A 1013 -9.79 17.12 39.92
N PHE A 1014 -9.71 15.81 40.20
CA PHE A 1014 -9.93 15.22 41.52
C PHE A 1014 -8.75 14.42 42.10
N ASP A 1015 -7.60 14.36 41.40
CA ASP A 1015 -6.40 13.57 41.78
C ASP A 1015 -6.70 12.07 42.00
N ILE A 1016 -7.63 11.53 41.21
CA ILE A 1016 -7.97 10.10 41.19
C ILE A 1016 -6.98 9.37 40.29
N GLU A 1017 -6.29 8.35 40.81
CA GLU A 1017 -5.34 7.54 40.03
C GLU A 1017 -6.02 6.97 38.76
N PRO A 1018 -5.58 7.38 37.55
CA PRO A 1018 -6.30 7.12 36.32
C PRO A 1018 -6.12 5.68 35.83
N LEU A 1019 -7.20 5.10 35.28
CA LEU A 1019 -7.15 3.79 34.66
C LEU A 1019 -6.61 3.87 33.22
N THR A 1020 -5.68 2.99 32.89
CA THR A 1020 -5.34 2.75 31.47
C THR A 1020 -6.51 2.06 30.77
N ARG A 1021 -6.64 2.22 29.45
CA ARG A 1021 -7.72 1.59 28.67
C ARG A 1021 -7.70 0.06 28.82
N VAL A 1022 -6.51 -0.54 29.00
CA VAL A 1022 -6.32 -1.96 29.36
C VAL A 1022 -6.99 -2.28 30.70
N GLN A 1023 -6.61 -1.57 31.77
CA GLN A 1023 -7.14 -1.81 33.12
C GLN A 1023 -8.66 -1.59 33.19
N ARG A 1024 -9.20 -0.63 32.44
CA ARG A 1024 -10.64 -0.40 32.32
C ARG A 1024 -11.36 -1.58 31.66
N VAL A 1025 -10.79 -2.18 30.60
CA VAL A 1025 -11.34 -3.41 29.98
C VAL A 1025 -11.17 -4.63 30.88
N GLU A 1026 -10.07 -4.76 31.62
CA GLU A 1026 -9.89 -5.84 32.62
C GLU A 1026 -10.96 -5.76 33.72
N ARG A 1027 -11.20 -4.57 34.29
CA ARG A 1027 -12.25 -4.36 35.30
C ARG A 1027 -13.65 -4.59 34.74
N LEU A 1028 -13.92 -4.19 33.51
CA LEU A 1028 -15.17 -4.49 32.79
C LEU A 1028 -15.40 -6.01 32.70
N ARG A 1029 -14.39 -6.77 32.24
CA ARG A 1029 -14.46 -8.24 32.16
C ARG A 1029 -14.60 -8.90 33.54
N GLN A 1030 -14.01 -8.34 34.59
CA GLN A 1030 -14.09 -8.87 35.95
C GLN A 1030 -15.46 -8.62 36.62
N ARG A 1031 -16.01 -7.41 36.50
CA ARG A 1031 -17.25 -7.00 37.20
C ARG A 1031 -18.53 -7.41 36.45
N HIS A 1032 -18.53 -7.34 35.12
CA HIS A 1032 -19.72 -7.53 34.28
C HIS A 1032 -19.62 -8.82 33.45
N GLN A 1033 -19.33 -9.93 34.14
CA GLN A 1033 -19.17 -11.25 33.50
C GLN A 1033 -20.48 -11.75 32.86
N ASP A 1034 -21.63 -11.36 33.42
CA ASP A 1034 -22.97 -11.64 32.90
C ASP A 1034 -23.14 -11.12 31.45
N PHE A 1035 -22.61 -9.93 31.15
CA PHE A 1035 -22.72 -9.31 29.83
C PHE A 1035 -21.97 -10.14 28.80
N PHE A 1036 -20.75 -10.58 29.11
CA PHE A 1036 -19.97 -11.42 28.21
C PHE A 1036 -20.54 -12.84 28.09
N GLN A 1037 -21.13 -13.39 29.15
CA GLN A 1037 -21.82 -14.70 29.11
C GLN A 1037 -23.06 -14.65 28.21
N ARG A 1038 -23.84 -13.57 28.25
CA ARG A 1038 -25.02 -13.37 27.36
C ARG A 1038 -24.69 -13.40 25.86
N PHE A 1039 -23.45 -13.09 25.48
CA PHE A 1039 -22.97 -13.13 24.09
C PHE A 1039 -21.90 -14.21 23.81
N ALA A 1040 -21.73 -15.18 24.71
CA ALA A 1040 -20.81 -16.31 24.51
C ALA A 1040 -21.28 -17.31 23.42
N GLN A 1041 -22.58 -17.33 23.13
CA GLN A 1041 -23.21 -18.07 22.04
C GLN A 1041 -24.15 -17.12 21.27
N PRO A 1042 -24.00 -16.93 19.95
CA PRO A 1042 -23.03 -17.56 19.06
C PRO A 1042 -21.60 -16.98 19.22
N PRO A 1043 -20.54 -17.75 18.91
CA PRO A 1043 -19.14 -17.29 19.06
C PRO A 1043 -18.80 -15.99 18.32
N LEU A 1044 -19.47 -15.70 17.20
CA LEU A 1044 -19.26 -14.50 16.40
C LEU A 1044 -19.59 -13.21 17.18
N ALA A 1045 -20.61 -13.22 18.05
CA ALA A 1045 -20.95 -12.06 18.87
C ALA A 1045 -19.84 -11.77 19.90
N SER A 1046 -19.32 -12.80 20.56
CA SER A 1046 -18.17 -12.70 21.46
C SER A 1046 -16.91 -12.19 20.74
N GLN A 1047 -16.60 -12.72 19.54
CA GLN A 1047 -15.46 -12.27 18.72
C GLN A 1047 -15.57 -10.78 18.34
N VAL A 1048 -16.77 -10.31 17.98
CA VAL A 1048 -17.01 -8.89 17.68
C VAL A 1048 -16.83 -8.01 18.92
N LEU A 1049 -17.37 -8.40 20.08
CA LEU A 1049 -17.18 -7.66 21.34
C LEU A 1049 -15.71 -7.57 21.76
N ASN A 1050 -14.96 -8.68 21.63
CA ASN A 1050 -13.52 -8.69 21.91
C ASN A 1050 -12.78 -7.70 20.99
N ALA A 1051 -12.95 -7.81 19.67
CA ALA A 1051 -12.26 -6.94 18.72
C ALA A 1051 -12.63 -5.44 18.84
N ILE A 1052 -13.85 -5.11 19.29
CA ILE A 1052 -14.23 -3.73 19.62
C ILE A 1052 -13.51 -3.23 20.89
N LEU A 1053 -13.37 -4.07 21.92
CA LEU A 1053 -12.62 -3.74 23.13
C LEU A 1053 -11.10 -3.65 22.88
N ASP A 1054 -10.56 -4.48 21.99
CA ASP A 1054 -9.16 -4.40 21.57
C ASP A 1054 -8.90 -3.07 20.82
N LYS A 1055 -9.83 -2.63 19.96
CA LYS A 1055 -9.77 -1.31 19.31
C LYS A 1055 -9.91 -0.15 20.30
N TYR A 1056 -10.70 -0.31 21.36
CA TYR A 1056 -10.78 0.67 22.44
C TYR A 1056 -9.46 0.76 23.23
N ILE A 1057 -8.83 -0.38 23.56
CA ILE A 1057 -7.51 -0.44 24.21
C ILE A 1057 -6.45 0.32 23.38
N LEU A 1058 -6.43 0.09 22.06
CA LEU A 1058 -5.52 0.75 21.12
C LEU A 1058 -5.82 2.24 20.89
N GLY A 1059 -6.88 2.80 21.48
CA GLY A 1059 -7.32 4.18 21.24
C GLY A 1059 -7.96 4.42 19.87
N GLU A 1060 -8.19 3.36 19.07
CA GLU A 1060 -8.82 3.42 17.75
C GLU A 1060 -10.35 3.53 17.82
N ALA A 1061 -10.97 3.09 18.92
CA ALA A 1061 -12.42 3.13 19.13
C ALA A 1061 -12.82 3.80 20.47
N PRO A 1062 -12.51 5.10 20.67
CA PRO A 1062 -12.78 5.80 21.94
C PRO A 1062 -14.26 5.96 22.27
N ASP A 1063 -15.17 5.75 21.32
CA ASP A 1063 -16.62 5.64 21.57
C ASP A 1063 -17.13 4.29 21.04
N VAL A 1064 -17.09 3.28 21.90
CA VAL A 1064 -17.51 1.90 21.59
C VAL A 1064 -18.99 1.78 21.22
N SER A 1065 -19.81 2.83 21.40
CA SER A 1065 -21.25 2.78 21.10
C SER A 1065 -21.61 2.87 19.60
N LYS A 1066 -20.64 3.19 18.73
CA LYS A 1066 -20.86 3.47 17.30
C LYS A 1066 -21.00 2.18 16.47
N PRO A 1067 -22.15 1.90 15.81
CA PRO A 1067 -22.30 0.71 14.95
C PRO A 1067 -21.35 0.67 13.74
N ALA A 1068 -20.82 1.82 13.32
CA ALA A 1068 -19.82 1.94 12.26
C ALA A 1068 -18.50 1.19 12.58
N LEU A 1069 -18.22 0.88 13.85
CA LEU A 1069 -17.05 0.10 14.26
C LEU A 1069 -17.04 -1.30 13.61
N LEU A 1070 -18.20 -1.88 13.29
CA LEU A 1070 -18.32 -3.15 12.58
C LEU A 1070 -17.69 -3.16 11.18
N SER A 1071 -17.42 -1.97 10.60
CA SER A 1071 -16.74 -1.80 9.32
C SER A 1071 -15.22 -1.65 9.43
N LEU A 1072 -14.63 -1.69 10.63
CA LEU A 1072 -13.19 -1.55 10.85
C LEU A 1072 -12.46 -2.92 10.80
N PRO A 1073 -11.30 -3.05 10.13
CA PRO A 1073 -10.45 -4.24 10.27
C PRO A 1073 -9.97 -4.40 11.73
N PRO A 1074 -10.01 -5.61 12.33
CA PRO A 1074 -10.22 -6.91 11.69
C PRO A 1074 -11.67 -7.40 11.64
N LEU A 1075 -12.66 -6.65 12.13
CA LEU A 1075 -14.07 -7.09 12.17
C LEU A 1075 -14.59 -7.47 10.77
N THR A 1076 -14.22 -6.71 9.75
CA THR A 1076 -14.50 -7.00 8.33
C THR A 1076 -13.90 -8.31 7.78
N LYS A 1077 -12.99 -8.96 8.52
CA LYS A 1077 -12.51 -10.32 8.22
C LYS A 1077 -13.40 -11.42 8.81
N LEU A 1078 -14.23 -11.09 9.80
CA LEU A 1078 -15.18 -12.02 10.44
C LEU A 1078 -16.52 -12.10 9.69
N GLY A 1079 -16.85 -11.10 8.87
CA GLY A 1079 -18.08 -11.05 8.08
C GLY A 1079 -18.39 -9.66 7.54
N MET A 1080 -19.47 -9.54 6.76
CA MET A 1080 -20.01 -8.23 6.37
C MET A 1080 -20.66 -7.55 7.60
N PRO A 1081 -20.64 -6.21 7.72
CA PRO A 1081 -21.20 -5.52 8.89
C PRO A 1081 -22.67 -5.86 9.21
N MET A 1082 -23.48 -6.21 8.21
CA MET A 1082 -24.86 -6.69 8.40
C MET A 1082 -24.93 -8.06 9.10
N ASP A 1083 -23.99 -8.96 8.83
CA ASP A 1083 -23.92 -10.29 9.45
C ASP A 1083 -23.28 -10.26 10.84
N LEU A 1084 -22.31 -9.38 11.04
CA LEU A 1084 -21.77 -9.06 12.37
C LEU A 1084 -22.85 -8.47 13.28
N SER A 1085 -23.70 -7.58 12.74
CA SER A 1085 -24.87 -7.03 13.45
C SER A 1085 -25.88 -8.13 13.80
N ARG A 1086 -26.21 -9.02 12.84
CA ARG A 1086 -27.12 -10.16 13.04
C ARG A 1086 -26.67 -11.10 14.17
N ALA A 1087 -25.36 -11.25 14.41
CA ALA A 1087 -24.84 -12.12 15.48
C ALA A 1087 -25.46 -11.80 16.86
N PHE A 1088 -25.72 -10.52 17.14
CA PHE A 1088 -26.31 -10.05 18.41
C PHE A 1088 -27.82 -10.30 18.53
N SER A 1089 -28.51 -10.50 17.40
CA SER A 1089 -29.97 -10.66 17.35
C SER A 1089 -30.44 -12.13 17.29
N THR A 1090 -29.52 -13.09 17.43
CA THR A 1090 -29.81 -14.54 17.37
C THR A 1090 -29.99 -15.23 18.73
N GLY A 1091 -29.80 -14.50 19.84
CA GLY A 1091 -30.03 -14.98 21.21
C GLY A 1091 -31.45 -14.71 21.74
N PRO A 1092 -31.79 -15.21 22.95
CA PRO A 1092 -33.12 -15.10 23.55
C PRO A 1092 -33.56 -13.65 23.84
N GLU A 1093 -32.62 -12.72 24.12
CA GLU A 1093 -32.93 -11.30 24.38
C GLU A 1093 -33.23 -10.46 23.11
N ARG A 1094 -32.90 -10.94 21.90
CA ARG A 1094 -33.12 -10.26 20.59
C ARG A 1094 -32.83 -8.73 20.56
N LYS A 1095 -31.74 -8.27 21.17
CA LYS A 1095 -31.31 -6.86 21.13
C LYS A 1095 -30.77 -6.46 19.75
N ASN A 1096 -30.85 -5.16 19.44
CA ASN A 1096 -30.14 -4.54 18.32
C ASN A 1096 -28.66 -4.33 18.69
N VAL A 1097 -27.71 -4.51 17.76
CA VAL A 1097 -26.28 -4.28 18.05
C VAL A 1097 -26.01 -2.86 18.57
N SER A 1098 -26.78 -1.85 18.13
CA SER A 1098 -26.69 -0.47 18.62
C SER A 1098 -27.06 -0.33 20.10
N GLU A 1099 -27.95 -1.19 20.60
CA GLU A 1099 -28.32 -1.25 22.01
C GLU A 1099 -27.25 -1.98 22.82
N VAL A 1100 -26.73 -3.10 22.30
CA VAL A 1100 -25.64 -3.87 22.93
C VAL A 1100 -24.36 -3.03 23.04
N LEU A 1101 -24.02 -2.24 22.03
CA LEU A 1101 -22.86 -1.34 22.05
C LEU A 1101 -23.06 -0.12 22.97
N ARG A 1102 -24.31 0.33 23.17
CA ARG A 1102 -24.66 1.34 24.18
C ARG A 1102 -24.64 0.77 25.60
N GLU A 1103 -25.10 -0.47 25.79
CA GLU A 1103 -24.97 -1.23 27.04
C GLU A 1103 -23.49 -1.40 27.39
N LEU A 1104 -22.67 -1.86 26.44
CA LEU A 1104 -21.21 -1.97 26.55
C LEU A 1104 -20.55 -0.64 26.95
N ARG A 1105 -20.90 0.49 26.31
CA ARG A 1105 -20.40 1.83 26.69
C ARG A 1105 -20.73 2.18 28.14
N SER A 1106 -21.97 1.91 28.58
CA SER A 1106 -22.40 2.17 29.95
C SER A 1106 -21.58 1.35 30.96
N LEU A 1107 -21.43 0.04 30.70
CA LEU A 1107 -20.67 -0.88 31.54
C LEU A 1107 -19.17 -0.50 31.57
N LEU A 1108 -18.58 -0.13 30.44
CA LEU A 1108 -17.18 0.29 30.30
C LEU A 1108 -16.85 1.54 31.14
N TYR A 1109 -17.78 2.49 31.27
CA TYR A 1109 -17.61 3.69 32.09
C TYR A 1109 -18.07 3.54 33.55
N SER A 1110 -18.78 2.46 33.89
CA SER A 1110 -19.22 2.16 35.26
C SER A 1110 -18.11 1.64 36.21
N VAL A 1111 -16.92 1.30 35.69
CA VAL A 1111 -15.86 0.60 36.47
C VAL A 1111 -14.80 1.50 37.11
#